data_AF-A0A2D9N2V3-F1
#
_entry.id   AF-A0A2D9N2V3-F1
#
_cell.length_a   1.000
_cell.length_b   1.000
_cell.length_c   1.000
_cell.angle_alpha   90.00
_cell.angle_beta   90.00
_cell.angle_gamma   90.00
#
_symmetry.space_group_name_H-M   'P 1'
#
loop_
_entity.id
_entity.type
_entity.pdbx_description
1 polymer ?
#
loop_
_entity_poly.entity_id
_entity_poly.type
_entity_poly.pdbx_seq_one_letter_code
_entity_poly.pdbx_strand_id
1 'polypeptide(L)'
;MLNPSDVYVEGGANNLFACWTDKVTKYDASSFYNFEQDNLPLHDLEERTTLLWEKFGHPTSALTGMSFIVSAEAETTCNPLYFTNLSSCIDALPEFINYPILVEVASFGGLGHLTITNKSFGPNGSLEIINRLGAFGSPVTIGGSTSALDTARYDTEFTSYKLASSIGSDQIYNSILTASAQLPVAFNDVAYAKLLTKNPSNGADILVASSTYPFSDERFVNPYVFVKHTEPLDAGNGFFGNRMTAALSSTLSPFKLVGANNTASAIQFNPFDKTRTTEMDTYDVSTVDSITELEIKGGTARDETGHVPFVYFNSLNSIKVHNCDGPIHIRNFNVDCEHAQDNGIEIKNSKVNLERCAVSRANRAGLYANNSEVDLLRGFVAYRNYKLNGTAREGIPFVEKRKSYKAQAYYGAGIYASQSTINFRSTYNRDIEQDSSASGQPYYSNWAAFVGPSGIPVPSMNALYCLSRNDIGIHSINSTITGGLGEATMAGDTENTNLLGTTTWYNATQLFCELNTEAGIKVKDSDLEYRGRLITNGNYVGLDSKNSNIVVDQLTSNFNQSKGINLEDSKLIYNNGLWPGFYHNNPINPNKLHMSQVACVQNGQAIRSSNSQMSPLYASSMPSICQMVYVSGNFGIGESGFSEDDDIQLNLLPAIEASDNSNLDLIHTHIDSTHLDNSKAFNPTFGLMLRAADNSTITCRGSKNYANVMLGPDTRTSQIKQAASFAGDNSQIFFQGPTVIAQVGVDALAEKNSTIDFGPTRNQDNQLLVSAFNLNKDGDSHTMVELHSTRACLVANEKSTIKMQDLGDYEIQYDASRDVSGRAGNYDYILPTTYQNCVSNGWIQLYPNGNTNDSDVPNAVSLAAASVNDRYRFRDDSGSPATLYRYLVARDTLDANASSVTTGGMSVRAVGDSLIDVKNVHFPCGWANSSSIAYDFDGAAPLPGAFCSRLHIWNVADTSLLKASYVSVSGVHPIQAPYHGPSGTWGALSGAPVSTPDTSSLSILDYYGINQQLPGDVNLGKSSVQNIGPFRLYFSVDSTANFLSAVGVSNNNAFKGIIPQVFAQGYNFSGDLIAEDNSDYGASANYTSLLKRGNNNIYEPSGFYYASEMLLNPDTTLAILDDSGANMFANAKHNSVDKSLLGKRVEIFFPMDTFGGDTNQTGLAGGTGLLSINNFDLKKDN
;
A
#
# COMPACT_ATOMS: atom_id res chain seq x y z
N MET A 1 59.68 -60.70 40.00
CA MET A 1 60.72 -60.96 41.02
C MET A 1 61.83 -59.94 40.83
N LEU A 2 61.81 -58.90 41.66
CA LEU A 2 62.96 -58.08 42.08
C LEU A 2 62.80 -57.89 43.60
N ASN A 3 63.92 -57.72 44.29
CA ASN A 3 64.17 -58.12 45.68
C ASN A 3 63.49 -57.17 46.71
N PRO A 4 62.84 -57.66 47.79
CA PRO A 4 62.17 -56.81 48.80
C PRO A 4 63.10 -55.97 49.69
N SER A 5 64.39 -55.87 49.36
CA SER A 5 65.43 -55.25 50.18
C SER A 5 66.00 -53.94 49.62
N ASP A 6 65.48 -53.41 48.51
CA ASP A 6 65.97 -52.15 47.93
C ASP A 6 65.42 -50.92 48.69
N VAL A 7 66.34 -50.19 49.33
CA VAL A 7 66.10 -48.94 50.08
C VAL A 7 66.39 -47.73 49.17
N TYR A 8 65.44 -46.78 49.06
CA TYR A 8 65.56 -45.65 48.13
C TYR A 8 66.31 -44.40 48.68
N VAL A 9 66.42 -44.19 50.00
CA VAL A 9 67.25 -43.12 50.64
C VAL A 9 67.60 -43.52 52.09
N GLU A 10 68.85 -43.33 52.54
CA GLU A 10 69.26 -43.41 53.96
C GLU A 10 69.54 -42.02 54.55
N GLY A 11 68.85 -41.66 55.63
CA GLY A 11 69.10 -40.46 56.43
C GLY A 11 68.22 -40.38 57.68
N GLY A 12 68.67 -40.93 58.81
CA GLY A 12 67.96 -40.90 60.10
C GLY A 12 66.95 -42.04 60.32
N ALA A 13 66.42 -42.15 61.54
CA ALA A 13 65.88 -43.39 62.14
C ALA A 13 64.56 -43.97 61.57
N ASN A 14 64.19 -43.74 60.31
CA ASN A 14 63.03 -44.38 59.66
C ASN A 14 63.32 -44.81 58.22
N ASN A 15 63.11 -46.09 57.90
CA ASN A 15 63.15 -46.64 56.55
C ASN A 15 61.74 -46.71 55.95
N LEU A 16 61.56 -46.23 54.71
CA LEU A 16 60.32 -46.37 53.93
C LEU A 16 60.47 -47.55 52.95
N PHE A 17 59.59 -48.54 53.08
CA PHE A 17 59.49 -49.70 52.16
C PHE A 17 58.22 -49.57 51.31
N ALA A 18 58.32 -49.82 49.99
CA ALA A 18 57.20 -49.71 49.07
C ALA A 18 56.31 -50.97 49.06
N CYS A 19 54.99 -50.78 49.12
CA CYS A 19 54.01 -51.78 48.70
C CYS A 19 52.95 -51.13 47.80
N TRP A 20 53.07 -51.37 46.49
CA TRP A 20 52.10 -51.02 45.45
C TRP A 20 51.58 -52.30 44.79
N THR A 21 50.26 -52.36 44.55
CA THR A 21 49.57 -53.44 43.83
C THR A 21 49.47 -53.17 42.33
N ASP A 22 49.17 -54.23 41.59
CA ASP A 22 49.43 -54.58 40.20
C ASP A 22 48.37 -54.16 39.15
N LYS A 23 47.57 -53.10 39.39
CA LYS A 23 46.43 -52.78 38.51
C LYS A 23 46.34 -51.38 37.90
N VAL A 24 47.39 -50.56 37.89
CA VAL A 24 47.36 -49.28 37.13
C VAL A 24 48.68 -49.02 36.42
N THR A 25 48.66 -49.06 35.08
CA THR A 25 49.71 -48.50 34.20
C THR A 25 49.39 -47.05 33.88
N LYS A 26 50.45 -46.20 33.75
CA LYS A 26 50.63 -44.99 32.89
C LYS A 26 51.56 -43.99 33.62
N TYR A 27 52.74 -43.54 33.18
CA TYR A 27 53.58 -43.58 31.98
C TYR A 27 55.06 -43.31 32.41
N ASP A 28 56.07 -43.68 31.60
CA ASP A 28 57.51 -43.41 31.88
C ASP A 28 58.03 -42.08 31.28
N ALA A 29 59.13 -41.58 31.84
CA ALA A 29 59.75 -40.26 31.61
C ALA A 29 60.45 -40.06 30.24
N SER A 30 60.31 -40.95 29.27
CA SER A 30 60.91 -40.82 27.94
C SER A 30 60.05 -40.08 26.89
N SER A 31 58.84 -39.60 27.25
CA SER A 31 57.93 -38.93 26.31
C SER A 31 57.89 -37.39 26.40
N PHE A 32 58.78 -36.73 27.14
CA PHE A 32 58.81 -35.26 27.26
C PHE A 32 60.09 -34.66 26.68
N TYR A 33 60.10 -34.44 25.37
CA TYR A 33 60.93 -33.39 24.79
C TYR A 33 60.21 -32.78 23.58
N ASN A 34 59.44 -31.71 23.82
CA ASN A 34 58.85 -30.89 22.77
C ASN A 34 59.48 -29.49 22.83
N PHE A 35 60.40 -29.21 21.90
CA PHE A 35 61.18 -27.98 21.85
C PHE A 35 60.30 -26.73 21.58
N GLU A 36 59.09 -26.92 21.04
CA GLU A 36 58.19 -25.81 20.70
C GLU A 36 57.41 -25.27 21.91
N GLN A 37 57.46 -25.94 23.06
CA GLN A 37 56.68 -25.58 24.27
C GLN A 37 57.49 -24.80 25.33
N ASP A 38 58.82 -24.68 25.21
CA ASP A 38 59.72 -24.38 26.34
C ASP A 38 60.20 -22.93 26.51
N ASN A 39 59.63 -21.96 25.78
CA ASN A 39 60.01 -20.54 25.87
C ASN A 39 59.06 -19.65 26.71
N LEU A 40 58.26 -20.23 27.62
CA LEU A 40 57.48 -19.46 28.59
C LEU A 40 58.18 -19.51 29.96
N PRO A 41 58.60 -18.36 30.54
CA PRO A 41 59.33 -18.34 31.80
C PRO A 41 58.36 -18.53 32.97
N LEU A 42 58.18 -19.78 33.42
CA LEU A 42 57.38 -20.12 34.59
C LEU A 42 58.16 -21.12 35.47
N HIS A 43 57.98 -21.02 36.78
CA HIS A 43 58.86 -21.61 37.79
C HIS A 43 58.54 -23.08 38.15
N ASP A 44 57.37 -23.62 37.76
CA ASP A 44 56.92 -24.98 38.12
C ASP A 44 56.12 -25.69 36.98
N LEU A 45 56.29 -27.01 36.89
CA LEU A 45 55.57 -27.93 36.00
C LEU A 45 54.07 -28.09 36.38
N GLU A 46 53.72 -27.95 37.66
CA GLU A 46 52.31 -27.93 38.10
C GLU A 46 51.59 -26.66 37.62
N GLU A 47 52.21 -25.48 37.76
CA GLU A 47 51.69 -24.22 37.19
C GLU A 47 51.57 -24.30 35.66
N ARG A 48 52.53 -24.95 34.97
CA ARG A 48 52.47 -25.17 33.52
C ARG A 48 51.30 -26.05 33.09
N THR A 49 51.04 -27.12 33.84
CA THR A 49 49.93 -28.05 33.57
C THR A 49 48.60 -27.37 33.85
N THR A 50 48.51 -26.62 34.94
CA THR A 50 47.31 -25.85 35.32
C THR A 50 47.02 -24.74 34.31
N LEU A 51 48.03 -24.01 33.85
CA LEU A 51 47.91 -22.99 32.80
C LEU A 51 47.50 -23.61 31.45
N LEU A 52 48.04 -24.78 31.09
CA LEU A 52 47.61 -25.51 29.89
C LEU A 52 46.17 -25.97 30.02
N TRP A 53 45.77 -26.51 31.18
CA TRP A 53 44.41 -26.96 31.44
C TRP A 53 43.42 -25.78 31.44
N GLU A 54 43.79 -24.63 32.00
CA GLU A 54 43.02 -23.38 31.91
C GLU A 54 42.89 -22.89 30.46
N LYS A 55 43.99 -22.93 29.68
CA LYS A 55 43.95 -22.59 28.23
C LYS A 55 43.10 -23.57 27.42
N PHE A 56 43.03 -24.84 27.83
CA PHE A 56 42.15 -25.86 27.26
C PHE A 56 40.72 -25.83 27.84
N GLY A 57 40.38 -24.87 28.70
CA GLY A 57 39.03 -24.68 29.22
C GLY A 57 38.61 -25.68 30.31
N HIS A 58 39.56 -26.37 30.95
CA HIS A 58 39.30 -27.24 32.11
C HIS A 58 39.13 -26.40 33.39
N PRO A 59 38.01 -26.54 34.13
CA PRO A 59 37.82 -25.87 35.40
C PRO A 59 38.75 -26.49 36.45
N THR A 60 39.72 -25.72 36.96
CA THR A 60 40.72 -26.15 37.96
C THR A 60 40.18 -26.13 39.39
N SER A 61 38.91 -25.73 39.60
CA SER A 61 38.17 -25.95 40.85
C SER A 61 36.65 -25.94 40.60
N ALA A 62 35.86 -26.37 41.59
CA ALA A 62 34.41 -26.61 41.59
C ALA A 62 33.51 -25.37 41.36
N LEU A 63 33.97 -24.38 40.60
CA LEU A 63 33.26 -23.13 40.34
C LEU A 63 32.36 -23.25 39.11
N THR A 64 31.05 -23.09 39.32
CA THR A 64 30.04 -22.90 38.28
C THR A 64 30.12 -21.48 37.71
N GLY A 65 30.92 -21.30 36.65
CA GLY A 65 31.03 -20.04 35.89
C GLY A 65 32.08 -19.04 36.43
N MET A 66 32.47 -18.06 35.60
CA MET A 66 33.42 -16.99 35.96
C MET A 66 32.85 -15.60 35.66
N SER A 67 33.19 -14.60 36.49
CA SER A 67 32.82 -13.19 36.30
C SER A 67 34.06 -12.29 36.35
N PHE A 68 34.19 -11.38 35.38
CA PHE A 68 35.25 -10.37 35.32
C PHE A 68 34.65 -8.97 35.32
N ILE A 69 35.34 -8.02 35.93
CA ILE A 69 34.92 -6.61 35.95
C ILE A 69 35.94 -5.77 35.19
N VAL A 70 35.46 -4.92 34.28
CA VAL A 70 36.30 -3.93 33.57
C VAL A 70 35.98 -2.53 34.10
N SER A 71 36.97 -1.89 34.71
CA SER A 71 36.89 -0.50 35.19
C SER A 71 38.25 0.18 35.04
N ALA A 72 38.32 1.25 34.24
CA ALA A 72 39.55 2.04 34.06
C ALA A 72 39.99 2.77 35.35
N GLU A 73 39.11 2.84 36.34
CA GLU A 73 39.33 3.53 37.61
C GLU A 73 39.66 2.56 38.76
N ALA A 74 39.76 1.26 38.48
CA ALA A 74 40.21 0.29 39.49
C ALA A 74 41.66 0.59 39.90
N GLU A 75 41.89 0.85 41.19
CA GLU A 75 43.24 1.05 41.74
C GLU A 75 44.05 -0.26 41.70
N THR A 76 45.37 -0.16 41.65
CA THR A 76 46.29 -1.32 41.64
C THR A 76 46.26 -2.18 42.91
N THR A 77 45.51 -1.75 43.93
CA THR A 77 45.25 -2.50 45.17
C THR A 77 43.91 -3.27 45.13
N CYS A 78 43.12 -3.12 44.07
CA CYS A 78 41.85 -3.82 43.90
C CYS A 78 42.06 -5.32 43.57
N ASN A 79 41.02 -6.12 43.82
CA ASN A 79 40.94 -7.58 43.61
C ASN A 79 41.56 -8.01 42.25
N PRO A 80 42.27 -9.16 42.15
CA PRO A 80 42.80 -9.68 40.89
C PRO A 80 41.78 -9.89 39.75
N LEU A 81 40.47 -9.77 40.02
CA LEU A 81 39.39 -9.89 39.04
C LEU A 81 39.04 -8.57 38.28
N TYR A 82 39.74 -7.46 38.56
CA TYR A 82 39.52 -6.18 37.86
C TYR A 82 40.50 -6.00 36.69
N PHE A 83 39.96 -5.66 35.53
CA PHE A 83 40.71 -5.24 34.35
C PHE A 83 40.53 -3.74 34.11
N THR A 84 41.60 -3.03 33.75
CA THR A 84 41.55 -1.59 33.47
C THR A 84 41.09 -1.26 32.05
N ASN A 85 41.12 -2.24 31.14
CA ASN A 85 40.61 -2.08 29.78
C ASN A 85 39.97 -3.37 29.26
N LEU A 86 38.99 -3.23 28.37
CA LEU A 86 38.18 -4.35 27.89
C LEU A 86 39.01 -5.33 27.04
N SER A 87 39.93 -4.84 26.22
CA SER A 87 40.74 -5.70 25.35
C SER A 87 41.60 -6.68 26.17
N SER A 88 42.23 -6.21 27.25
CA SER A 88 43.03 -7.05 28.15
C SER A 88 42.22 -8.13 28.86
N CYS A 89 40.95 -7.85 29.16
CA CYS A 89 40.03 -8.83 29.72
C CYS A 89 39.71 -9.93 28.70
N ILE A 90 39.44 -9.56 27.45
CA ILE A 90 39.12 -10.52 26.37
C ILE A 90 40.34 -11.36 25.98
N ASP A 91 41.52 -10.76 25.94
CA ASP A 91 42.78 -11.46 25.65
C ASP A 91 43.13 -12.49 26.74
N ALA A 92 42.66 -12.28 27.97
CA ALA A 92 42.82 -13.23 29.08
C ALA A 92 41.87 -14.43 29.01
N LEU A 93 40.81 -14.39 28.18
CA LEU A 93 39.86 -15.50 28.05
C LEU A 93 40.50 -16.69 27.31
N PRO A 94 40.16 -17.95 27.67
CA PRO A 94 40.65 -19.12 26.95
C PRO A 94 40.13 -19.18 25.50
N GLU A 95 40.81 -19.92 24.64
CA GLU A 95 40.37 -20.13 23.25
C GLU A 95 39.19 -21.10 23.14
N PHE A 96 39.12 -22.08 24.06
CA PHE A 96 37.99 -22.99 24.21
C PHE A 96 37.25 -22.71 25.53
N ILE A 97 36.01 -22.25 25.45
CA ILE A 97 35.17 -21.88 26.59
C ILE A 97 34.12 -22.98 26.81
N ASN A 98 34.19 -23.70 27.92
CA ASN A 98 33.28 -24.83 28.22
C ASN A 98 32.38 -24.58 29.45
N TYR A 99 32.35 -23.36 29.95
CA TYR A 99 31.49 -22.90 31.04
C TYR A 99 31.10 -21.44 30.82
N PRO A 100 30.05 -20.92 31.48
CA PRO A 100 29.62 -19.54 31.29
C PRO A 100 30.63 -18.53 31.84
N ILE A 101 30.95 -17.51 31.03
CA ILE A 101 31.78 -16.37 31.42
C ILE A 101 30.97 -15.09 31.28
N LEU A 102 30.98 -14.27 32.33
CA LEU A 102 30.39 -12.94 32.37
C LEU A 102 31.49 -11.87 32.45
N VAL A 103 31.40 -10.84 31.62
CA VAL A 103 32.26 -9.65 31.67
C VAL A 103 31.36 -8.43 31.91
N GLU A 104 31.51 -7.79 33.07
CA GLU A 104 30.77 -6.59 33.45
C GLU A 104 31.63 -5.33 33.22
N VAL A 105 31.20 -4.44 32.34
CA VAL A 105 31.91 -3.18 32.06
C VAL A 105 31.30 -2.03 32.85
N ALA A 106 32.12 -1.42 33.71
CA ALA A 106 31.78 -0.30 34.59
C ALA A 106 32.77 0.87 34.42
N SER A 107 33.15 1.15 33.17
CA SER A 107 34.09 2.22 32.81
C SER A 107 33.41 3.30 31.97
N PHE A 108 33.67 4.57 32.29
CA PHE A 108 33.12 5.74 31.60
C PHE A 108 33.96 6.13 30.37
N GLY A 109 33.36 6.89 29.45
CA GLY A 109 34.08 7.47 28.30
C GLY A 109 34.47 6.46 27.22
N GLY A 110 35.62 6.68 26.58
CA GLY A 110 36.08 5.85 25.48
C GLY A 110 36.69 4.52 25.96
N LEU A 111 36.13 3.40 25.48
CA LEU A 111 36.54 2.04 25.86
C LEU A 111 37.55 1.40 24.88
N GLY A 112 37.90 2.08 23.79
CA GLY A 112 38.76 1.54 22.74
C GLY A 112 38.04 0.56 21.83
N HIS A 113 38.73 -0.51 21.41
CA HIS A 113 38.18 -1.53 20.51
C HIS A 113 37.87 -2.83 21.27
N LEU A 114 36.74 -3.46 20.95
CA LEU A 114 36.41 -4.82 21.38
C LEU A 114 36.69 -5.78 20.23
N THR A 115 37.64 -6.70 20.41
CA THR A 115 37.99 -7.71 19.39
C THR A 115 37.93 -9.10 20.02
N ILE A 116 37.08 -9.97 19.46
CA ILE A 116 36.92 -11.36 19.87
C ILE A 116 37.24 -12.21 18.63
N THR A 117 38.26 -13.05 18.71
CA THR A 117 38.67 -13.87 17.56
C THR A 117 39.00 -15.29 18.00
N ASN A 118 38.66 -16.25 17.13
CA ASN A 118 39.02 -17.66 17.27
C ASN A 118 38.61 -18.26 18.63
N LYS A 119 37.40 -17.92 19.11
CA LYS A 119 36.83 -18.49 20.32
C LYS A 119 35.87 -19.62 19.96
N SER A 120 36.04 -20.77 20.60
CA SER A 120 35.21 -21.95 20.42
C SER A 120 34.47 -22.28 21.70
N PHE A 121 33.22 -22.73 21.61
CA PHE A 121 32.37 -22.96 22.77
C PHE A 121 31.97 -24.45 22.88
N GLY A 122 32.18 -25.03 24.06
CA GLY A 122 31.70 -26.36 24.41
C GLY A 122 30.20 -26.35 24.79
N PRO A 123 29.60 -27.51 25.08
CA PRO A 123 28.15 -27.64 25.32
C PRO A 123 27.58 -26.77 26.44
N ASN A 124 28.41 -26.37 27.42
CA ASN A 124 28.04 -25.52 28.54
C ASN A 124 28.73 -24.14 28.50
N GLY A 125 29.45 -23.84 27.42
CA GLY A 125 30.20 -22.61 27.26
C GLY A 125 29.33 -21.46 26.75
N SER A 126 29.52 -20.27 27.30
CA SER A 126 28.94 -19.04 26.77
C SER A 126 29.78 -17.84 27.19
N LEU A 127 29.78 -16.78 26.37
CA LEU A 127 30.40 -15.51 26.73
C LEU A 127 29.34 -14.41 26.73
N GLU A 128 29.15 -13.75 27.87
CA GLU A 128 28.32 -12.56 28.00
C GLU A 128 29.18 -11.36 28.37
N ILE A 129 29.07 -10.28 27.59
CA ILE A 129 29.71 -9.00 27.86
C ILE A 129 28.59 -7.96 28.00
N ILE A 130 28.47 -7.40 29.19
CA ILE A 130 27.42 -6.43 29.52
C ILE A 130 28.02 -5.11 29.95
N ASN A 131 27.61 -4.04 29.25
CA ASN A 131 27.88 -2.69 29.69
C ASN A 131 26.86 -2.23 30.73
N ARG A 132 27.34 -1.84 31.91
CA ARG A 132 26.53 -1.37 33.04
C ARG A 132 26.20 0.12 32.95
N LEU A 133 26.89 0.87 32.09
CA LEU A 133 26.72 2.32 31.90
C LEU A 133 25.85 2.66 30.67
N GLY A 134 24.92 1.76 30.34
CA GLY A 134 23.87 1.99 29.35
C GLY A 134 22.48 1.79 29.96
N ALA A 135 21.51 2.64 29.61
CA ALA A 135 20.13 2.53 30.04
C ALA A 135 19.11 2.64 28.91
N PHE A 136 17.89 2.23 29.24
CA PHE A 136 16.72 2.16 28.38
C PHE A 136 15.48 2.58 29.18
N GLY A 137 14.83 3.67 28.81
CA GLY A 137 13.62 4.16 29.49
C GLY A 137 12.31 3.64 28.89
N SER A 138 11.40 3.01 29.64
CA SER A 138 10.10 2.57 29.10
C SER A 138 9.07 3.71 29.13
N PRO A 139 8.26 3.92 28.07
CA PRO A 139 7.10 4.81 28.14
C PRO A 139 5.94 4.07 28.83
N VAL A 140 5.00 4.78 29.46
CA VAL A 140 3.65 4.22 29.71
C VAL A 140 2.66 5.37 29.66
N THR A 141 1.66 5.33 28.77
CA THR A 141 0.25 5.54 29.17
C THR A 141 -0.69 4.83 28.20
N ILE A 142 -1.56 3.98 28.74
CA ILE A 142 -2.79 3.53 28.09
C ILE A 142 -3.94 4.01 28.98
N GLY A 143 -4.68 5.04 28.55
CA GLY A 143 -5.92 5.51 29.19
C GLY A 143 -5.95 6.99 29.58
N GLY A 144 -6.93 7.72 29.04
CA GLY A 144 -7.11 9.16 29.25
C GLY A 144 -7.17 9.55 30.73
N SER A 145 -6.47 10.64 31.05
CA SER A 145 -6.38 11.36 32.34
C SER A 145 -5.30 10.97 33.36
N THR A 146 -4.46 9.94 33.14
CA THR A 146 -3.36 9.60 34.08
C THR A 146 -2.10 9.09 33.37
N SER A 147 -1.08 9.95 33.19
CA SER A 147 0.05 9.72 32.25
C SER A 147 1.49 9.69 32.83
N ALA A 148 2.32 8.82 32.23
CA ALA A 148 3.77 8.83 31.86
C ALA A 148 4.96 8.93 32.86
N LEU A 149 5.89 7.97 32.73
CA LEU A 149 7.20 7.91 33.43
C LEU A 149 8.39 8.54 32.64
N ASP A 150 8.41 8.52 31.30
CA ASP A 150 9.43 9.14 30.43
C ASP A 150 8.78 9.87 29.22
N THR A 151 9.07 11.16 29.02
CA THR A 151 8.49 12.03 27.97
C THR A 151 9.58 12.82 27.25
N ALA A 152 9.62 12.76 25.91
CA ALA A 152 10.51 13.58 25.09
C ALA A 152 10.01 15.04 25.06
N ARG A 153 10.90 15.98 25.36
CA ARG A 153 10.62 17.42 25.32
C ARG A 153 11.35 18.03 24.14
N TYR A 154 10.64 18.85 23.36
CA TYR A 154 11.16 19.41 22.12
C TYR A 154 11.53 20.88 22.31
N ASP A 155 12.69 21.30 21.79
CA ASP A 155 13.06 22.71 21.82
C ASP A 155 12.31 23.47 20.71
N THR A 156 11.63 24.54 21.10
CA THR A 156 10.94 25.44 20.15
C THR A 156 11.90 26.10 19.16
N GLU A 157 13.19 26.22 19.49
CA GLU A 157 14.23 26.75 18.60
C GLU A 157 14.60 25.77 17.47
N PHE A 158 14.29 24.47 17.59
CA PHE A 158 14.63 23.43 16.58
C PHE A 158 13.49 23.29 15.55
N THR A 159 13.27 24.35 14.79
CA THR A 159 12.03 24.56 14.03
C THR A 159 11.83 23.64 12.82
N SER A 160 12.89 23.15 12.19
CA SER A 160 12.78 22.42 10.91
C SER A 160 12.40 20.94 11.07
N TYR A 161 12.85 20.28 12.14
CA TYR A 161 12.68 18.83 12.34
C TYR A 161 12.19 18.42 13.72
N LYS A 162 11.86 19.39 14.59
CA LYS A 162 11.28 19.17 15.93
C LYS A 162 12.08 18.09 16.68
N LEU A 163 13.36 18.37 16.88
CA LEU A 163 14.30 17.47 17.55
C LEU A 163 14.09 17.53 19.06
N ALA A 164 14.10 16.38 19.72
CA ALA A 164 14.01 16.33 21.19
C ALA A 164 15.25 17.01 21.81
N SER A 165 15.11 17.73 22.91
CA SER A 165 16.24 18.38 23.62
C SER A 165 16.43 17.85 25.04
N SER A 166 15.45 17.12 25.55
CA SER A 166 15.56 16.42 26.82
C SER A 166 14.49 15.34 26.94
N ILE A 167 14.65 14.47 27.95
CA ILE A 167 13.64 13.50 28.36
C ILE A 167 13.38 13.66 29.84
N GLY A 168 12.13 13.88 30.22
CA GLY A 168 11.73 14.13 31.61
C GLY A 168 10.50 13.34 32.04
N SER A 169 10.17 13.40 33.33
CA SER A 169 8.97 12.78 33.94
C SER A 169 7.76 13.74 33.97
N ASP A 170 6.53 13.21 34.08
CA ASP A 170 5.28 13.99 34.25
C ASP A 170 4.64 13.77 35.66
N GLN A 171 3.86 14.73 36.14
CA GLN A 171 3.69 15.06 37.59
C GLN A 171 2.80 14.15 38.47
N ILE A 172 2.09 13.12 37.98
CA ILE A 172 0.90 12.59 38.70
C ILE A 172 1.14 11.26 39.48
N TYR A 173 2.21 10.50 39.24
CA TYR A 173 2.47 9.20 39.91
C TYR A 173 3.23 9.26 41.25
N ASN A 174 3.37 10.47 41.81
CA ASN A 174 4.16 10.81 42.99
C ASN A 174 3.75 10.13 44.32
N SER A 175 2.69 9.32 44.37
CA SER A 175 2.19 8.69 45.60
C SER A 175 2.52 7.20 45.76
N ILE A 176 2.97 6.51 44.70
CA ILE A 176 3.25 5.05 44.72
C ILE A 176 4.76 4.75 44.79
N LEU A 177 5.61 5.66 44.29
CA LEU A 177 7.07 5.63 44.47
C LEU A 177 7.43 6.48 45.69
N THR A 178 7.41 5.86 46.86
CA THR A 178 7.68 6.45 48.17
C THR A 178 8.72 7.60 48.19
N ALA A 179 8.27 8.79 48.57
CA ALA A 179 8.99 9.91 49.20
C ALA A 179 10.28 10.49 48.57
N SER A 180 10.74 10.08 47.37
CA SER A 180 11.97 10.65 46.77
C SER A 180 12.08 10.65 45.24
N ALA A 181 11.07 10.21 44.48
CA ALA A 181 11.22 9.90 43.05
C ALA A 181 10.48 10.88 42.12
N GLN A 182 11.18 11.94 41.66
CA GLN A 182 10.76 12.76 40.51
C GLN A 182 11.49 12.37 39.20
N LEU A 183 12.07 11.17 39.13
CA LEU A 183 13.11 10.81 38.15
C LEU A 183 12.56 10.02 36.95
N PRO A 184 13.02 10.29 35.70
CA PRO A 184 12.87 9.39 34.55
C PRO A 184 13.39 7.96 34.80
N VAL A 185 12.86 6.93 34.13
CA VAL A 185 13.28 5.52 34.34
C VAL A 185 14.70 5.29 33.82
N ALA A 186 15.01 5.80 32.63
CA ALA A 186 16.37 5.73 32.07
C ALA A 186 17.41 6.36 33.02
N PHE A 187 17.01 7.39 33.77
CA PHE A 187 17.87 8.01 34.76
C PHE A 187 18.14 7.09 35.95
N ASN A 188 17.10 6.42 36.46
CA ASN A 188 17.21 5.50 37.59
C ASN A 188 18.13 4.31 37.25
N ASP A 189 17.99 3.75 36.04
CA ASP A 189 18.77 2.58 35.60
C ASP A 189 20.28 2.83 35.59
N VAL A 190 20.74 3.98 35.09
CA VAL A 190 22.19 4.28 35.09
C VAL A 190 22.66 4.76 36.46
N ALA A 191 21.90 5.64 37.12
CA ALA A 191 22.27 6.20 38.41
C ALA A 191 22.45 5.11 39.49
N TYR A 192 21.60 4.07 39.45
CA TYR A 192 21.66 2.95 40.38
C TYR A 192 22.14 1.66 39.72
N ALA A 193 22.91 1.76 38.63
CA ALA A 193 23.52 0.61 38.01
C ALA A 193 24.40 -0.14 39.01
N LYS A 194 24.18 -1.45 39.11
CA LYS A 194 24.88 -2.36 40.02
C LYS A 194 25.61 -3.46 39.26
N LEU A 195 26.74 -3.88 39.80
CA LEU A 195 27.39 -5.13 39.39
C LEU A 195 26.63 -6.33 39.96
N LEU A 196 26.61 -7.43 39.21
CA LEU A 196 26.14 -8.73 39.73
C LEU A 196 27.14 -9.29 40.73
N THR A 197 28.42 -8.98 40.53
CA THR A 197 29.47 -9.27 41.50
C THR A 197 29.26 -8.47 42.79
N LYS A 198 29.12 -9.18 43.92
CA LYS A 198 28.91 -8.58 45.24
C LYS A 198 30.23 -8.15 45.88
N ASN A 199 30.18 -7.18 46.78
CA ASN A 199 31.32 -6.81 47.59
C ASN A 199 31.75 -8.03 48.45
N PRO A 200 33.00 -8.52 48.29
CA PRO A 200 33.44 -9.73 48.98
C PRO A 200 33.53 -9.56 50.51
N SER A 201 33.61 -8.33 51.00
CA SER A 201 33.77 -8.03 52.43
C SER A 201 32.44 -8.04 53.20
N ASN A 202 31.31 -7.76 52.55
CA ASN A 202 30.01 -7.61 53.22
C ASN A 202 28.79 -8.13 52.43
N GLY A 203 29.01 -8.68 51.23
CA GLY A 203 27.95 -9.19 50.35
C GLY A 203 27.03 -8.13 49.74
N ALA A 204 27.32 -6.83 49.92
CA ALA A 204 26.51 -5.74 49.42
C ALA A 204 26.64 -5.57 47.90
N ASP A 205 25.63 -4.95 47.28
CA ASP A 205 25.69 -4.54 45.88
C ASP A 205 26.78 -3.50 45.65
N ILE A 206 27.56 -3.65 44.58
CA ILE A 206 28.53 -2.64 44.15
C ILE A 206 27.82 -1.72 43.17
N LEU A 207 27.61 -0.46 43.57
CA LEU A 207 27.13 0.60 42.69
C LEU A 207 28.27 1.09 41.79
N VAL A 208 27.97 1.37 40.52
CA VAL A 208 28.96 1.95 39.59
C VAL A 208 29.22 3.42 39.91
N ALA A 209 28.19 4.14 40.35
CA ALA A 209 28.32 5.50 40.85
C ALA A 209 29.05 5.53 42.21
N SER A 210 29.89 6.53 42.43
CA SER A 210 30.74 6.67 43.62
C SER A 210 30.12 7.55 44.70
N SER A 211 28.99 8.20 44.39
CA SER A 211 28.33 9.21 45.21
C SER A 211 27.13 8.66 45.98
N THR A 212 26.91 9.16 47.21
CA THR A 212 25.65 8.95 47.98
C THR A 212 24.42 9.48 47.23
N TYR A 213 24.62 10.46 46.34
CA TYR A 213 23.65 11.02 45.42
C TYR A 213 24.13 10.73 43.99
N PRO A 214 23.76 9.59 43.39
CA PRO A 214 24.44 9.09 42.19
C PRO A 214 24.43 10.02 40.97
N PHE A 215 23.49 10.96 40.91
CA PHE A 215 23.34 11.94 39.84
C PHE A 215 24.18 13.21 40.00
N SER A 216 24.85 13.38 41.14
CA SER A 216 25.90 14.40 41.29
C SER A 216 27.28 13.84 40.99
N ASP A 217 27.37 12.59 40.55
CA ASP A 217 28.63 11.97 40.14
C ASP A 217 29.13 12.65 38.87
N GLU A 218 30.27 13.31 38.97
CA GLU A 218 30.87 14.12 37.91
C GLU A 218 31.28 13.31 36.67
N ARG A 219 31.33 11.98 36.79
CA ARG A 219 31.66 11.07 35.69
C ARG A 219 30.50 10.86 34.72
N PHE A 220 29.26 11.13 35.15
CA PHE A 220 28.12 11.21 34.23
C PHE A 220 28.19 12.51 33.45
N VAL A 221 28.99 12.53 32.38
CA VAL A 221 29.14 13.63 31.42
C VAL A 221 29.09 13.09 30.00
N ASN A 222 28.71 13.93 29.03
CA ASN A 222 28.72 13.60 27.60
C ASN A 222 27.99 12.30 27.21
N PRO A 223 26.71 12.11 27.57
CA PRO A 223 25.98 10.91 27.15
C PRO A 223 25.74 10.88 25.64
N TYR A 224 25.76 9.66 25.09
CA TYR A 224 25.13 9.32 23.82
C TYR A 224 23.65 9.08 24.07
N VAL A 225 22.77 9.74 23.32
CA VAL A 225 21.32 9.66 23.46
C VAL A 225 20.67 9.46 22.09
N PHE A 226 19.79 8.46 21.97
CA PHE A 226 18.96 8.24 20.78
C PHE A 226 17.50 8.21 21.16
N VAL A 227 16.66 9.00 20.49
CA VAL A 227 15.25 9.22 20.85
C VAL A 227 14.38 9.13 19.61
N LYS A 228 13.26 8.41 19.68
CA LYS A 228 12.27 8.38 18.60
C LYS A 228 10.85 8.32 19.14
N HIS A 229 9.96 9.10 18.54
CA HIS A 229 8.53 8.96 18.80
C HIS A 229 8.01 7.73 18.03
N THR A 230 7.55 6.70 18.74
CA THR A 230 7.02 5.47 18.12
C THR A 230 5.49 5.48 18.05
N GLU A 231 4.79 6.46 18.63
CA GLU A 231 3.33 6.56 18.54
C GLU A 231 2.87 7.39 17.33
N PRO A 232 1.68 7.11 16.78
CA PRO A 232 0.98 8.03 15.90
C PRO A 232 0.28 9.12 16.72
N LEU A 233 0.20 10.34 16.20
CA LEU A 233 -0.42 11.47 16.90
C LEU A 233 -1.93 11.46 16.80
N ASP A 234 -2.59 11.61 17.95
CA ASP A 234 -4.03 11.83 18.06
C ASP A 234 -4.42 13.19 17.47
N ALA A 235 -5.42 13.17 16.59
CA ALA A 235 -6.15 14.29 16.00
C ALA A 235 -5.49 15.12 14.88
N GLY A 236 -6.15 15.14 13.72
CA GLY A 236 -6.06 16.24 12.77
C GLY A 236 -5.22 15.97 11.55
N ASN A 237 -3.91 16.22 11.58
CA ASN A 237 -3.11 16.46 10.36
C ASN A 237 -1.64 15.98 10.44
N GLY A 238 -1.26 15.10 11.38
CA GLY A 238 0.13 14.66 11.55
C GLY A 238 0.37 13.27 10.98
N PHE A 239 1.01 13.17 9.81
CA PHE A 239 1.55 11.89 9.33
C PHE A 239 2.75 11.48 10.23
N PHE A 240 2.55 10.40 11.00
CA PHE A 240 3.47 9.56 11.82
C PHE A 240 4.85 10.10 12.23
N GLY A 241 5.10 10.05 13.56
CA GLY A 241 6.40 9.88 14.22
C GLY A 241 7.47 10.94 13.93
N ASN A 242 7.85 11.72 14.95
CA ASN A 242 9.02 12.59 14.82
C ASN A 242 10.26 11.77 14.39
N ARG A 243 11.11 12.42 13.59
CA ARG A 243 12.37 11.85 13.11
C ARG A 243 13.22 11.43 14.30
N MET A 244 14.02 10.38 14.15
CA MET A 244 14.97 10.02 15.20
C MET A 244 15.86 11.22 15.51
N THR A 245 15.90 11.56 16.79
CA THR A 245 16.82 12.55 17.36
C THR A 245 17.99 11.80 17.97
N ALA A 246 19.21 12.16 17.58
CA ALA A 246 20.41 11.63 18.19
C ALA A 246 21.26 12.78 18.75
N ALA A 247 21.85 12.57 19.91
CA ALA A 247 22.89 13.38 20.50
C ALA A 247 24.04 12.45 20.85
N LEU A 248 25.07 12.40 20.00
CA LEU A 248 26.19 11.47 20.20
C LEU A 248 27.06 11.90 21.39
N SER A 249 27.31 13.19 21.57
CA SER A 249 28.01 13.69 22.74
C SER A 249 27.47 15.07 23.06
N SER A 250 27.07 15.28 24.32
CA SER A 250 26.47 16.52 24.79
C SER A 250 27.35 17.21 25.83
N THR A 251 27.72 18.46 25.56
CA THR A 251 28.44 19.32 26.53
C THR A 251 27.52 19.89 27.61
N LEU A 252 26.21 19.71 27.47
CA LEU A 252 25.25 20.12 28.50
C LEU A 252 25.37 19.20 29.72
N SER A 253 25.11 19.76 30.91
CA SER A 253 24.89 18.94 32.11
C SER A 253 23.83 17.89 31.79
N PRO A 254 24.15 16.59 31.88
CA PRO A 254 23.23 15.57 31.42
C PRO A 254 21.98 15.52 32.29
N PHE A 255 22.01 16.07 33.49
CA PHE A 255 20.87 16.08 34.40
C PHE A 255 20.41 17.50 34.71
N LYS A 256 19.11 17.75 34.55
CA LYS A 256 18.45 18.98 34.98
C LYS A 256 17.97 18.86 36.42
N LEU A 257 18.63 19.51 37.37
CA LEU A 257 18.27 19.43 38.80
C LEU A 257 17.08 20.34 39.18
N VAL A 258 16.27 19.95 40.17
CA VAL A 258 15.17 20.75 40.73
C VAL A 258 15.38 21.01 42.23
N GLY A 259 15.61 22.27 42.59
CA GLY A 259 15.68 22.73 44.00
C GLY A 259 16.94 22.32 44.76
N ALA A 260 16.93 22.56 46.08
CA ALA A 260 18.06 22.30 47.00
C ALA A 260 18.24 20.82 47.40
N ASN A 261 17.24 19.98 47.11
CA ASN A 261 17.29 18.54 47.32
C ASN A 261 17.60 17.88 45.98
N ASN A 262 18.88 17.83 45.60
CA ASN A 262 19.53 16.78 44.79
C ASN A 262 18.55 15.80 44.08
N THR A 263 17.76 16.24 43.10
CA THR A 263 16.82 15.41 42.34
C THR A 263 16.79 15.90 40.90
N ALA A 264 16.86 14.99 39.93
CA ALA A 264 16.86 15.34 38.52
C ALA A 264 15.47 15.24 37.89
N SER A 265 15.12 16.21 37.06
CA SER A 265 13.83 16.29 36.37
C SER A 265 13.86 15.83 34.92
N ALA A 266 15.06 15.80 34.31
CA ALA A 266 15.24 15.39 32.93
C ALA A 266 16.69 15.03 32.63
N ILE A 267 16.89 14.17 31.62
CA ILE A 267 18.17 14.00 30.93
C ILE A 267 18.24 15.06 29.81
N GLN A 268 19.19 16.00 29.87
CA GLN A 268 19.36 17.05 28.86
C GLN A 268 20.44 16.66 27.85
N PHE A 269 20.20 16.99 26.59
CA PHE A 269 21.15 16.74 25.52
C PHE A 269 20.99 17.75 24.39
N ASN A 270 22.06 17.96 23.63
CA ASN A 270 22.01 18.78 22.44
C ASN A 270 21.93 17.89 21.20
N PRO A 271 20.85 17.92 20.41
CA PRO A 271 20.76 17.15 19.18
C PRO A 271 21.92 17.44 18.26
N PHE A 272 22.47 16.39 17.66
CA PHE A 272 23.49 16.50 16.63
C PHE A 272 23.01 17.39 15.46
N ASP A 273 21.72 17.30 15.15
CA ASP A 273 21.08 18.01 14.05
C ASP A 273 20.54 19.40 14.44
N LYS A 274 20.86 19.93 15.63
CA LYS A 274 20.35 21.23 16.12
C LYS A 274 20.60 22.36 15.11
N THR A 275 21.79 22.40 14.53
CA THR A 275 22.20 23.44 13.58
C THR A 275 22.29 22.80 12.21
N ARG A 276 21.36 23.17 11.31
CA ARG A 276 21.41 22.76 9.91
C ARG A 276 22.76 23.13 9.31
N THR A 277 23.51 22.13 8.88
CA THR A 277 24.78 22.30 8.17
C THR A 277 24.54 22.25 6.66
N THR A 278 25.47 22.77 5.87
CA THR A 278 25.40 22.65 4.40
C THR A 278 25.33 21.19 3.95
N GLU A 279 25.98 20.27 4.67
CA GLU A 279 25.90 18.83 4.41
C GLU A 279 24.46 18.31 4.60
N MET A 280 23.82 18.66 5.72
CA MET A 280 22.43 18.27 5.99
C MET A 280 21.46 18.80 4.93
N ASP A 281 21.66 20.03 4.48
CA ASP A 281 20.83 20.66 3.43
C ASP A 281 21.05 20.01 2.06
N THR A 282 22.22 19.38 1.86
CA THR A 282 22.62 18.76 0.60
C THR A 282 22.21 17.29 0.53
N TYR A 283 22.27 16.56 1.66
CA TYR A 283 22.12 15.10 1.70
C TYR A 283 21.01 14.59 2.62
N ASP A 284 20.73 15.28 3.75
CA ASP A 284 19.79 14.80 4.78
C ASP A 284 18.35 15.35 4.58
N VAL A 285 18.03 15.82 3.37
CA VAL A 285 16.68 16.28 3.01
C VAL A 285 15.77 15.08 2.83
N SER A 286 14.59 15.09 3.45
CA SER A 286 13.65 13.95 3.44
C SER A 286 13.13 13.64 2.05
N THR A 287 12.51 14.64 1.42
CA THR A 287 11.89 14.59 0.10
C THR A 287 11.41 15.98 -0.29
N VAL A 288 11.48 16.26 -1.58
CA VAL A 288 10.89 17.44 -2.19
C VAL A 288 9.82 16.97 -3.17
N ASP A 289 8.62 17.48 -3.00
CA ASP A 289 7.53 17.30 -3.94
C ASP A 289 7.95 17.86 -5.30
N SER A 290 7.98 17.02 -6.34
CA SER A 290 8.46 17.43 -7.67
C SER A 290 7.47 18.34 -8.40
N ILE A 291 6.20 18.33 -7.97
CA ILE A 291 5.13 19.18 -8.50
C ILE A 291 5.24 20.57 -7.85
N THR A 292 5.17 20.63 -6.52
CA THR A 292 5.14 21.92 -5.77
C THR A 292 6.53 22.50 -5.48
N GLU A 293 7.60 21.72 -5.61
CA GLU A 293 8.99 22.06 -5.27
C GLU A 293 9.24 22.38 -3.79
N LEU A 294 8.30 22.01 -2.92
CA LEU A 294 8.40 22.20 -1.48
C LEU A 294 8.92 20.94 -0.78
N GLU A 295 9.71 21.13 0.28
CA GLU A 295 10.15 20.04 1.15
C GLU A 295 8.93 19.44 1.88
N ILE A 296 8.78 18.12 1.79
CA ILE A 296 7.80 17.37 2.56
C ILE A 296 8.38 17.10 3.95
N LYS A 297 7.89 17.83 4.96
CA LYS A 297 8.33 17.72 6.36
C LYS A 297 7.37 16.80 7.14
N GLY A 298 7.87 15.66 7.61
CA GLY A 298 7.16 14.81 8.57
C GLY A 298 7.34 15.27 10.03
N GLY A 299 6.31 15.08 10.86
CA GLY A 299 6.30 15.35 12.32
C GLY A 299 5.39 16.51 12.76
N THR A 300 4.97 16.53 14.04
CA THR A 300 4.25 17.68 14.64
C THR A 300 4.98 18.25 15.86
N ALA A 301 4.55 19.43 16.34
CA ALA A 301 5.29 20.25 17.30
C ALA A 301 4.72 20.20 18.74
N ARG A 302 4.24 19.05 19.22
CA ARG A 302 3.74 18.94 20.61
C ARG A 302 4.79 18.30 21.52
N ASP A 303 4.78 18.66 22.80
CA ASP A 303 5.42 17.83 23.83
C ASP A 303 4.66 16.50 23.86
N GLU A 304 5.34 15.41 23.54
CA GLU A 304 4.72 14.13 23.19
C GLU A 304 5.33 12.99 23.99
N THR A 305 4.53 11.94 24.23
CA THR A 305 4.90 10.66 24.84
C THR A 305 5.87 9.89 23.94
N GLY A 306 7.09 10.40 23.79
CA GLY A 306 8.18 9.76 23.06
C GLY A 306 8.58 8.43 23.69
N HIS A 307 8.95 7.45 22.85
CA HIS A 307 9.44 6.16 23.32
C HIS A 307 10.99 6.13 23.34
N VAL A 308 11.45 5.66 24.49
CA VAL A 308 12.75 5.11 24.91
C VAL A 308 14.08 5.73 24.44
N PRO A 309 14.81 6.41 25.36
CA PRO A 309 16.19 6.78 25.12
C PRO A 309 17.15 5.63 25.36
N PHE A 310 17.84 5.20 24.30
CA PHE A 310 19.14 4.58 24.51
C PHE A 310 20.07 5.65 25.04
N VAL A 311 20.53 5.50 26.28
CA VAL A 311 21.53 6.40 26.88
C VAL A 311 22.78 5.60 27.18
N TYR A 312 23.93 6.05 26.70
CA TYR A 312 25.23 5.44 27.01
C TYR A 312 26.20 6.51 27.51
N PHE A 313 26.88 6.22 28.61
CA PHE A 313 27.94 7.09 29.16
C PHE A 313 29.35 6.61 28.80
N ASN A 314 29.43 5.66 27.86
CA ASN A 314 30.65 5.20 27.26
C ASN A 314 30.42 4.82 25.79
N SER A 315 31.50 4.68 25.05
CA SER A 315 31.47 4.22 23.66
C SER A 315 32.71 3.41 23.31
N LEU A 316 32.54 2.50 22.35
CA LEU A 316 33.63 1.77 21.70
C LEU A 316 33.92 2.40 20.34
N ASN A 317 35.16 2.28 19.86
CA ASN A 317 35.54 2.67 18.51
C ASN A 317 35.10 1.63 17.46
N SER A 318 35.12 0.34 17.83
CA SER A 318 34.55 -0.76 17.04
C SER A 318 34.41 -2.04 17.86
N ILE A 319 33.56 -2.94 17.37
CA ILE A 319 33.39 -4.32 17.84
C ILE A 319 33.71 -5.25 16.67
N LYS A 320 34.58 -6.25 16.88
CA LYS A 320 34.95 -7.23 15.87
C LYS A 320 34.83 -8.64 16.45
N VAL A 321 34.03 -9.50 15.81
CA VAL A 321 33.85 -10.91 16.20
C VAL A 321 34.12 -11.81 14.99
N HIS A 322 35.26 -12.49 14.99
CA HIS A 322 35.68 -13.32 13.85
C HIS A 322 35.91 -14.78 14.25
N ASN A 323 35.42 -15.69 13.42
CA ASN A 323 35.63 -17.14 13.54
C ASN A 323 35.26 -17.68 14.94
N CYS A 324 34.08 -17.30 15.44
CA CYS A 324 33.58 -17.74 16.73
C CYS A 324 32.26 -18.52 16.58
N ASP A 325 32.21 -19.77 17.05
CA ASP A 325 31.04 -20.65 16.88
C ASP A 325 29.85 -20.28 17.80
N GLY A 326 30.08 -19.47 18.84
CA GLY A 326 29.05 -18.93 19.74
C GLY A 326 28.51 -19.98 20.74
N PRO A 327 27.72 -19.56 21.76
CA PRO A 327 27.00 -18.29 21.84
C PRO A 327 27.80 -17.16 22.51
N ILE A 328 27.83 -16.00 21.84
CA ILE A 328 28.37 -14.74 22.37
C ILE A 328 27.21 -13.74 22.53
N HIS A 329 27.13 -13.08 23.68
CA HIS A 329 26.15 -12.04 23.99
C HIS A 329 26.87 -10.72 24.26
N ILE A 330 26.56 -9.69 23.49
CA ILE A 330 27.10 -8.33 23.66
C ILE A 330 25.92 -7.40 23.93
N ARG A 331 25.93 -6.72 25.08
CA ARG A 331 24.73 -6.02 25.59
C ARG A 331 25.04 -4.59 26.00
N ASN A 332 24.16 -3.67 25.62
CA ASN A 332 24.15 -2.25 26.00
C ASN A 332 25.38 -1.45 25.52
N PHE A 333 25.96 -1.76 24.36
CA PHE A 333 27.11 -1.03 23.83
C PHE A 333 26.72 -0.02 22.75
N ASN A 334 27.31 1.17 22.82
CA ASN A 334 27.35 2.12 21.73
C ASN A 334 28.73 2.10 21.06
N VAL A 335 28.74 2.10 19.74
CA VAL A 335 29.94 2.21 18.91
C VAL A 335 29.89 3.55 18.18
N ASP A 336 30.91 4.37 18.38
CA ASP A 336 31.09 5.58 17.59
C ASP A 336 32.40 5.52 16.83
N CYS A 337 32.29 5.42 15.51
CA CYS A 337 33.45 5.28 14.64
C CYS A 337 34.09 6.63 14.29
N GLU A 338 33.41 7.75 14.50
CA GLU A 338 33.87 9.10 14.12
C GLU A 338 34.37 9.23 12.68
N HIS A 339 33.87 8.40 11.75
CA HIS A 339 34.36 8.22 10.38
C HIS A 339 35.84 7.81 10.28
N ALA A 340 36.43 7.30 11.37
CA ALA A 340 37.78 6.74 11.41
C ALA A 340 37.81 5.23 11.09
N GLN A 341 36.67 4.54 11.17
CA GLN A 341 36.55 3.11 10.91
C GLN A 341 35.55 2.85 9.78
N ASP A 342 35.82 1.79 9.02
CA ASP A 342 34.91 1.30 7.99
C ASP A 342 33.65 0.70 8.62
N ASN A 343 33.80 -0.29 9.50
CA ASN A 343 32.69 -1.01 10.10
C ASN A 343 32.66 -0.74 11.61
N GLY A 344 31.49 -0.44 12.16
CA GLY A 344 31.33 -0.27 13.60
C GLY A 344 31.31 -1.59 14.34
N ILE A 345 30.33 -2.45 14.01
CA ILE A 345 30.26 -3.84 14.47
C ILE A 345 30.53 -4.75 13.28
N GLU A 346 31.62 -5.51 13.32
CA GLU A 346 32.01 -6.46 12.28
C GLU A 346 31.90 -7.90 12.79
N ILE A 347 31.08 -8.71 12.12
CA ILE A 347 30.86 -10.11 12.46
C ILE A 347 31.14 -10.96 11.23
N LYS A 348 32.12 -11.86 11.35
CA LYS A 348 32.58 -12.72 10.23
C LYS A 348 32.67 -14.16 10.70
N ASN A 349 32.11 -15.09 9.93
CA ASN A 349 32.13 -16.52 10.24
C ASN A 349 31.74 -16.81 11.71
N SER A 350 30.73 -16.11 12.24
CA SER A 350 30.43 -16.16 13.67
C SER A 350 28.94 -16.13 13.98
N LYS A 351 28.59 -16.58 15.19
CA LYS A 351 27.24 -16.50 15.76
C LYS A 351 27.20 -15.58 16.98
N VAL A 352 26.40 -14.51 16.94
CA VAL A 352 26.41 -13.46 17.96
C VAL A 352 25.01 -12.94 18.27
N ASN A 353 24.76 -12.66 19.53
CA ASN A 353 23.59 -11.94 20.01
C ASN A 353 23.98 -10.49 20.38
N LEU A 354 23.32 -9.51 19.77
CA LEU A 354 23.47 -8.10 20.08
C LEU A 354 22.20 -7.60 20.76
N GLU A 355 22.31 -7.12 22.00
CA GLU A 355 21.17 -6.58 22.75
C GLU A 355 21.36 -5.09 23.03
N ARG A 356 20.40 -4.26 22.59
CA ARG A 356 20.42 -2.80 22.83
C ARG A 356 21.76 -2.17 22.43
N CYS A 357 22.21 -2.48 21.21
CA CYS A 357 23.43 -1.91 20.65
C CYS A 357 23.13 -0.72 19.73
N ALA A 358 24.03 0.25 19.69
CA ALA A 358 23.95 1.38 18.78
C ALA A 358 25.28 1.57 18.04
N VAL A 359 25.22 2.04 16.79
CA VAL A 359 26.40 2.33 15.97
C VAL A 359 26.21 3.63 15.23
N SER A 360 27.23 4.49 15.24
CA SER A 360 27.21 5.76 14.54
C SER A 360 28.50 6.05 13.76
N ARG A 361 28.37 6.82 12.67
CA ARG A 361 29.49 7.43 11.95
C ARG A 361 30.50 6.43 11.37
N ALA A 362 30.09 5.23 10.99
CA ALA A 362 30.96 4.29 10.28
C ALA A 362 31.03 4.62 8.79
N ASN A 363 32.19 4.44 8.13
CA ASN A 363 32.32 4.76 6.70
C ASN A 363 31.59 3.77 5.80
N ARG A 364 31.43 2.52 6.27
CA ARG A 364 30.96 1.39 5.46
C ARG A 364 29.69 0.74 5.97
N ALA A 365 29.68 0.33 7.22
CA ALA A 365 28.50 -0.29 7.80
C ALA A 365 28.42 -0.08 9.31
N GLY A 366 27.21 0.18 9.82
CA GLY A 366 26.95 0.14 11.25
C GLY A 366 27.18 -1.28 11.78
N LEU A 367 26.39 -2.23 11.28
CA LEU A 367 26.63 -3.66 11.45
C LEU A 367 27.04 -4.27 10.10
N TYR A 368 28.22 -4.87 10.05
CA TYR A 368 28.72 -5.66 8.92
C TYR A 368 28.69 -7.14 9.29
N ALA A 369 27.78 -7.91 8.70
CA ALA A 369 27.70 -9.35 8.84
C ALA A 369 28.10 -10.04 7.53
N ASN A 370 29.08 -10.94 7.60
CA ASN A 370 29.51 -11.74 6.45
C ASN A 370 29.66 -13.21 6.85
N ASN A 371 28.97 -14.10 6.15
CA ASN A 371 28.90 -15.52 6.47
C ASN A 371 28.61 -15.78 7.96
N SER A 372 27.60 -15.09 8.52
CA SER A 372 27.37 -15.05 9.97
C SER A 372 25.88 -15.12 10.33
N GLU A 373 25.59 -15.51 11.57
CA GLU A 373 24.25 -15.48 12.17
C GLU A 373 24.24 -14.43 13.29
N VAL A 374 23.40 -13.40 13.16
CA VAL A 374 23.31 -12.30 14.12
C VAL A 374 21.87 -12.15 14.61
N ASP A 375 21.69 -12.36 15.90
CA ASP A 375 20.42 -12.12 16.58
C ASP A 375 20.42 -10.72 17.19
N LEU A 376 19.50 -9.87 16.75
CA LEU A 376 19.26 -8.54 17.31
C LEU A 376 18.14 -8.63 18.35
N LEU A 377 18.43 -8.22 19.58
CA LEU A 377 17.55 -8.37 20.74
C LEU A 377 17.25 -6.99 21.35
N ARG A 378 15.98 -6.73 21.65
CA ARG A 378 15.52 -5.53 22.40
C ARG A 378 16.02 -4.18 21.82
N GLY A 379 16.30 -4.14 20.52
CA GLY A 379 16.60 -2.93 19.78
C GLY A 379 18.04 -2.85 19.25
N PHE A 380 18.18 -2.09 18.16
CA PHE A 380 19.43 -1.78 17.48
C PHE A 380 19.29 -0.42 16.78
N VAL A 381 20.28 0.46 16.96
CA VAL A 381 20.29 1.79 16.29
C VAL A 381 21.51 1.92 15.39
N ALA A 382 21.29 2.38 14.16
CA ALA A 382 22.36 2.72 13.24
C ALA A 382 22.16 4.14 12.67
N TYR A 383 23.13 5.03 12.92
CA TYR A 383 23.00 6.45 12.61
C TYR A 383 24.17 7.02 11.81
N ARG A 384 23.88 7.70 10.69
CA ARG A 384 24.90 8.41 9.89
C ARG A 384 26.08 7.53 9.45
N ASN A 385 25.81 6.32 8.99
CA ASN A 385 26.85 5.46 8.41
C ASN A 385 26.96 5.76 6.91
N TYR A 386 28.05 6.42 6.54
CA TYR A 386 28.42 6.82 5.17
C TYR A 386 29.88 7.26 5.15
N LYS A 387 30.49 7.24 3.96
CA LYS A 387 31.89 7.59 3.79
C LYS A 387 32.07 9.11 3.68
N LEU A 388 33.16 9.63 4.25
CA LEU A 388 33.61 11.00 4.03
C LEU A 388 34.79 11.06 3.05
N ASN A 389 34.80 12.05 2.19
CA ASN A 389 35.97 12.50 1.44
C ASN A 389 36.49 13.81 2.06
N GLY A 390 37.49 13.70 2.94
CA GLY A 390 37.91 14.80 3.81
C GLY A 390 36.82 15.09 4.84
N THR A 391 36.21 16.29 4.78
CA THR A 391 35.12 16.70 5.68
C THR A 391 33.74 16.65 5.03
N ALA A 392 33.64 16.25 3.76
CA ALA A 392 32.38 16.21 3.01
C ALA A 392 31.92 14.76 2.82
N ARG A 393 30.62 14.51 2.93
CA ARG A 393 30.03 13.22 2.58
C ARG A 393 30.34 12.86 1.14
N GLU A 394 30.86 11.65 0.92
CA GLU A 394 30.99 11.07 -0.41
C GLU A 394 29.60 10.61 -0.85
N GLY A 395 29.09 11.21 -1.92
CA GLY A 395 27.78 10.86 -2.44
C GLY A 395 27.30 11.84 -3.50
N ILE A 396 26.06 11.65 -3.95
CA ILE A 396 25.42 12.53 -4.91
C ILE A 396 24.45 13.43 -4.14
N PRO A 397 24.59 14.75 -4.21
CA PRO A 397 23.65 15.69 -3.62
C PRO A 397 22.21 15.33 -3.95
N PHE A 398 21.31 15.45 -2.98
CA PHE A 398 19.90 15.08 -3.15
C PHE A 398 19.25 15.87 -4.29
N VAL A 399 19.60 17.15 -4.45
CA VAL A 399 19.15 18.00 -5.57
C VAL A 399 19.57 17.44 -6.94
N GLU A 400 20.80 16.94 -7.07
CA GLU A 400 21.29 16.35 -8.32
C GLU A 400 20.65 14.99 -8.58
N LYS A 401 20.51 14.17 -7.53
CA LYS A 401 19.92 12.83 -7.61
C LYS A 401 18.47 12.84 -8.07
N ARG A 402 17.72 13.91 -7.73
CA ARG A 402 16.36 14.16 -8.24
C ARG A 402 16.30 14.40 -9.74
N LYS A 403 17.31 15.07 -10.30
CA LYS A 403 17.38 15.39 -11.73
C LYS A 403 17.89 14.22 -12.55
N SER A 404 18.88 13.49 -12.02
CA SER A 404 19.47 12.35 -12.70
C SER A 404 20.00 11.37 -11.67
N TYR A 405 19.44 10.16 -11.66
CA TYR A 405 19.94 9.08 -10.83
C TYR A 405 21.31 8.62 -11.33
N LYS A 406 22.28 8.55 -10.40
CA LYS A 406 23.56 7.91 -10.63
C LYS A 406 23.80 6.94 -9.48
N ALA A 407 24.16 5.70 -9.81
CA ALA A 407 24.59 4.74 -8.81
C ALA A 407 25.99 5.10 -8.30
N GLN A 408 26.26 4.81 -7.04
CA GLN A 408 27.57 4.95 -6.44
C GLN A 408 28.27 3.59 -6.35
N ALA A 409 29.59 3.60 -6.36
CA ALA A 409 30.38 2.39 -6.19
C ALA A 409 30.28 1.82 -4.75
N TYR A 410 29.96 2.69 -3.79
CA TYR A 410 29.97 2.38 -2.38
C TYR A 410 28.79 3.03 -1.67
N TYR A 411 28.19 2.31 -0.71
CA TYR A 411 27.11 2.82 0.13
C TYR A 411 27.36 2.45 1.59
N GLY A 412 27.29 3.44 2.49
CA GLY A 412 27.26 3.24 3.92
C GLY A 412 25.92 2.65 4.38
N ALA A 413 25.93 1.42 4.87
CA ALA A 413 24.70 0.76 5.33
C ALA A 413 24.53 0.87 6.85
N GLY A 414 23.30 0.96 7.35
CA GLY A 414 23.03 0.75 8.77
C GLY A 414 23.31 -0.71 9.16
N ILE A 415 22.74 -1.65 8.41
CA ILE A 415 23.07 -3.09 8.44
C ILE A 415 23.48 -3.51 7.03
N TYR A 416 24.65 -4.11 6.90
CA TYR A 416 25.12 -4.80 5.71
C TYR A 416 25.21 -6.30 6.00
N ALA A 417 24.44 -7.10 5.28
CA ALA A 417 24.42 -8.56 5.39
C ALA A 417 24.81 -9.19 4.05
N SER A 418 25.84 -10.03 4.07
CA SER A 418 26.29 -10.82 2.92
C SER A 418 26.41 -12.28 3.33
N GLN A 419 25.74 -13.20 2.62
CA GLN A 419 25.72 -14.63 2.96
C GLN A 419 25.39 -14.88 4.44
N SER A 420 24.51 -14.06 5.03
CA SER A 420 24.31 -14.00 6.48
C SER A 420 22.83 -14.09 6.83
N THR A 421 22.55 -14.46 8.09
CA THR A 421 21.21 -14.38 8.68
C THR A 421 21.19 -13.27 9.72
N ILE A 422 20.29 -12.30 9.57
CA ILE A 422 20.00 -11.28 10.59
C ILE A 422 18.60 -11.54 11.12
N ASN A 423 18.47 -11.72 12.43
CA ASN A 423 17.20 -12.08 13.07
C ASN A 423 16.80 -11.04 14.12
N PHE A 424 15.70 -10.34 13.88
CA PHE A 424 15.09 -9.40 14.82
C PHE A 424 14.25 -10.16 15.85
N ARG A 425 14.89 -10.70 16.89
CA ARG A 425 14.19 -11.55 17.88
C ARG A 425 13.46 -10.73 18.94
N SER A 426 12.19 -11.05 19.14
CA SER A 426 11.45 -10.61 20.32
C SER A 426 11.80 -11.50 21.51
N THR A 427 12.05 -10.90 22.67
CA THR A 427 12.30 -11.62 23.93
C THR A 427 11.05 -11.71 24.81
N TYR A 428 9.92 -11.20 24.32
CA TYR A 428 8.71 -10.97 25.09
C TYR A 428 8.13 -12.23 25.75
N ASN A 429 8.00 -13.34 25.01
CA ASN A 429 7.46 -14.60 25.57
C ASN A 429 8.35 -15.15 26.69
N ARG A 430 9.67 -15.13 26.49
CA ARG A 430 10.64 -15.53 27.53
C ARG A 430 10.48 -14.65 28.77
N ASP A 431 10.29 -13.35 28.59
CA ASP A 431 10.15 -12.41 29.70
C ASP A 431 8.84 -12.69 30.49
N ILE A 432 7.74 -13.06 29.81
CA ILE A 432 6.49 -13.53 30.46
C ILE A 432 6.73 -14.78 31.30
N GLU A 433 7.37 -15.78 30.71
CA GLU A 433 7.63 -17.06 31.40
C GLU A 433 8.52 -16.83 32.64
N GLN A 434 9.55 -16.00 32.52
CA GLN A 434 10.45 -15.68 33.63
C GLN A 434 9.77 -14.90 34.75
N ASP A 435 8.94 -13.90 34.43
CA ASP A 435 8.15 -13.17 35.45
C ASP A 435 7.23 -14.12 36.22
N SER A 436 6.57 -15.06 35.52
CA SER A 436 5.70 -16.07 36.16
C SER A 436 6.45 -17.04 37.09
N SER A 437 7.76 -17.23 36.88
CA SER A 437 8.61 -18.13 37.68
C SER A 437 9.24 -17.46 38.91
N ALA A 438 9.25 -16.13 38.98
CA ALA A 438 9.75 -15.36 40.10
C ALA A 438 8.69 -15.26 41.22
N SER A 439 8.69 -16.24 42.14
CA SER A 439 7.72 -16.43 43.22
C SER A 439 7.45 -15.23 44.16
N GLY A 440 6.17 -15.02 44.52
CA GLY A 440 5.70 -14.43 45.80
C GLY A 440 5.27 -12.95 45.79
N GLN A 441 5.93 -12.13 44.97
CA GLN A 441 5.54 -10.76 44.64
C GLN A 441 6.11 -10.53 43.23
N PRO A 442 5.29 -10.24 42.21
CA PRO A 442 5.83 -9.91 40.89
C PRO A 442 6.82 -8.76 41.06
N TYR A 443 8.01 -8.87 40.45
CA TYR A 443 9.00 -7.77 40.45
C TYR A 443 8.36 -6.48 39.86
N TYR A 444 7.27 -6.66 39.11
CA TYR A 444 6.40 -5.65 38.50
C TYR A 444 4.97 -5.64 39.10
N SER A 445 4.77 -5.98 40.37
CA SER A 445 3.42 -6.07 40.99
C SER A 445 2.63 -4.77 40.90
N ASN A 446 3.32 -3.62 40.87
CA ASN A 446 2.72 -2.29 40.75
C ASN A 446 2.36 -1.93 39.29
N TRP A 447 2.82 -2.70 38.30
CA TRP A 447 2.52 -2.51 36.87
C TRP A 447 1.27 -3.30 36.43
N ALA A 448 0.88 -4.34 37.19
CA ALA A 448 -0.23 -5.22 36.86
C ALA A 448 -1.60 -4.50 36.74
N ALA A 449 -1.75 -3.34 37.38
CA ALA A 449 -2.98 -2.54 37.33
C ALA A 449 -3.18 -1.79 35.99
N PHE A 450 -2.15 -1.67 35.14
CA PHE A 450 -2.17 -0.80 33.95
C PHE A 450 -1.77 -1.48 32.62
N VAL A 451 -1.03 -2.60 32.66
CA VAL A 451 -0.57 -3.35 31.47
C VAL A 451 -1.06 -4.81 31.44
N GLY A 452 -1.95 -5.20 32.36
CA GLY A 452 -2.42 -6.58 32.52
C GLY A 452 -1.57 -7.39 33.52
N PRO A 453 -1.97 -8.63 33.84
CA PRO A 453 -1.58 -9.35 35.06
C PRO A 453 -0.07 -9.63 35.24
N SER A 454 0.78 -9.42 34.23
CA SER A 454 2.23 -9.69 34.26
C SER A 454 3.14 -8.45 34.29
N GLY A 455 2.63 -7.23 34.14
CA GLY A 455 3.46 -6.01 34.31
C GLY A 455 4.61 -5.81 33.31
N ILE A 456 4.72 -6.62 32.25
CA ILE A 456 5.80 -6.59 31.25
C ILE A 456 5.48 -5.59 30.12
N PRO A 457 6.41 -4.69 29.75
CA PRO A 457 6.22 -3.79 28.62
C PRO A 457 5.98 -4.53 27.30
N VAL A 458 4.97 -4.09 26.55
CA VAL A 458 4.60 -4.64 25.24
C VAL A 458 5.72 -4.44 24.20
N PRO A 459 5.81 -5.30 23.16
CA PRO A 459 6.97 -5.38 22.26
C PRO A 459 7.37 -4.06 21.57
N SER A 460 6.42 -3.22 21.15
CA SER A 460 6.75 -1.93 20.51
C SER A 460 7.41 -0.93 21.47
N MET A 461 7.27 -1.15 22.78
CA MET A 461 7.75 -0.27 23.86
C MET A 461 9.07 -0.75 24.46
N ASN A 462 9.45 -2.01 24.19
CA ASN A 462 10.64 -2.66 24.75
C ASN A 462 11.81 -2.77 23.75
N ALA A 463 11.63 -2.36 22.49
CA ALA A 463 12.67 -2.42 21.47
C ALA A 463 12.59 -1.26 20.48
N LEU A 464 13.72 -0.58 20.27
CA LEU A 464 13.88 0.41 19.20
C LEU A 464 14.79 -0.17 18.10
N TYR A 465 14.24 -0.46 16.93
CA TYR A 465 15.03 -0.77 15.74
C TYR A 465 14.96 0.41 14.77
N CYS A 466 16.02 1.22 14.69
CA CYS A 466 16.04 2.42 13.86
C CYS A 466 17.36 2.60 13.12
N LEU A 467 17.27 2.67 11.79
CA LEU A 467 18.39 2.85 10.88
C LEU A 467 18.16 4.16 10.11
N SER A 468 18.79 5.23 10.58
CA SER A 468 18.51 6.58 10.12
C SER A 468 19.72 7.31 9.56
N ARG A 469 19.51 8.08 8.48
CA ARG A 469 20.52 8.95 7.84
C ARG A 469 21.77 8.22 7.35
N ASN A 470 21.65 6.93 7.04
CA ASN A 470 22.70 6.17 6.35
C ASN A 470 22.62 6.44 4.84
N ASP A 471 23.48 5.82 4.03
CA ASP A 471 23.16 5.74 2.59
C ASP A 471 22.04 4.72 2.37
N ILE A 472 22.15 3.54 2.99
CA ILE A 472 21.13 2.50 2.97
C ILE A 472 20.80 2.10 4.41
N GLY A 473 19.52 1.95 4.77
CA GLY A 473 19.16 1.43 6.10
C GLY A 473 19.63 -0.02 6.27
N ILE A 474 19.04 -0.95 5.51
CA ILE A 474 19.44 -2.36 5.47
C ILE A 474 19.85 -2.73 4.05
N HIS A 475 21.03 -3.30 3.87
CA HIS A 475 21.53 -3.83 2.60
C HIS A 475 21.81 -5.33 2.74
N SER A 476 20.97 -6.14 2.10
CA SER A 476 21.04 -7.61 2.15
C SER A 476 21.42 -8.17 0.79
N ILE A 477 22.44 -9.02 0.74
CA ILE A 477 22.93 -9.69 -0.46
C ILE A 477 23.10 -11.18 -0.18
N ASN A 478 22.43 -12.06 -0.94
CA ASN A 478 22.50 -13.52 -0.71
C ASN A 478 22.24 -13.89 0.76
N SER A 479 21.30 -13.22 1.41
CA SER A 479 21.15 -13.26 2.88
C SER A 479 19.69 -13.40 3.28
N THR A 480 19.47 -13.76 4.53
CA THR A 480 18.13 -13.88 5.13
C THR A 480 17.97 -12.83 6.23
N ILE A 481 16.98 -11.97 6.10
CA ILE A 481 16.55 -11.05 7.15
C ILE A 481 15.22 -11.58 7.69
N THR A 482 15.16 -11.90 8.98
CA THR A 482 13.98 -12.54 9.57
C THR A 482 13.59 -11.97 10.94
N GLY A 483 12.43 -12.38 11.45
CA GLY A 483 11.98 -12.15 12.82
C GLY A 483 10.81 -11.19 12.93
N GLY A 484 10.82 -10.41 14.01
CA GLY A 484 9.71 -9.56 14.43
C GLY A 484 8.59 -10.35 15.13
N LEU A 485 7.66 -9.60 15.73
CA LEU A 485 6.44 -10.13 16.34
C LEU A 485 5.25 -9.37 15.77
N GLY A 486 4.23 -10.12 15.34
CA GLY A 486 2.98 -9.57 14.82
C GLY A 486 1.92 -9.32 15.90
N GLU A 487 0.87 -8.59 15.53
CA GLU A 487 -0.17 -8.09 16.44
C GLU A 487 -1.03 -9.18 17.11
N ALA A 488 -1.29 -10.29 16.39
CA ALA A 488 -2.18 -11.37 16.85
C ALA A 488 -1.63 -12.16 18.04
N THR A 489 -0.32 -12.15 18.28
CA THR A 489 0.34 -13.04 19.25
C THR A 489 -0.04 -12.74 20.71
N MET A 490 -0.76 -11.65 20.97
CA MET A 490 -1.20 -11.20 22.30
C MET A 490 -2.72 -11.29 22.53
N ALA A 491 -3.52 -11.53 21.48
CA ALA A 491 -4.98 -11.52 21.53
C ALA A 491 -5.55 -12.92 21.83
N GLY A 492 -5.35 -13.39 23.06
CA GLY A 492 -5.88 -14.69 23.52
C GLY A 492 -7.39 -14.74 23.79
N ASP A 493 -8.22 -13.90 23.17
CA ASP A 493 -9.67 -13.90 23.42
C ASP A 493 -10.46 -13.66 22.13
N THR A 494 -11.05 -14.73 21.59
CA THR A 494 -11.61 -14.79 20.22
C THR A 494 -13.09 -14.41 20.14
N GLU A 495 -13.74 -14.00 21.23
CA GLU A 495 -15.19 -13.71 21.22
C GLU A 495 -15.61 -12.35 21.78
N ASN A 496 -14.68 -11.54 22.30
CA ASN A 496 -15.03 -10.28 22.94
C ASN A 496 -14.68 -9.05 22.08
N THR A 497 -15.64 -8.60 21.27
CA THR A 497 -15.54 -7.38 20.43
C THR A 497 -15.31 -6.09 21.21
N ASN A 498 -15.35 -6.10 22.54
CA ASN A 498 -15.05 -4.94 23.39
C ASN A 498 -13.57 -4.82 23.79
N LEU A 499 -12.71 -5.79 23.47
CA LEU A 499 -11.25 -5.67 23.63
C LEU A 499 -10.55 -5.04 22.40
N LEU A 500 -11.31 -4.73 21.34
CA LEU A 500 -10.88 -3.96 20.17
C LEU A 500 -10.50 -2.50 20.48
N GLY A 501 -10.55 -2.08 21.76
CA GLY A 501 -10.56 -0.68 22.16
C GLY A 501 -9.24 -0.03 22.55
N THR A 502 -8.13 -0.74 22.83
CA THR A 502 -7.00 -0.05 23.50
C THR A 502 -5.55 -0.43 23.16
N THR A 503 -5.19 -1.52 22.46
CA THR A 503 -3.75 -1.88 22.32
C THR A 503 -3.34 -2.61 21.04
N THR A 504 -3.65 -2.11 19.84
CA THR A 504 -3.21 -2.75 18.57
C THR A 504 -1.86 -2.24 18.06
N TRP A 505 -1.57 -0.94 18.23
CA TRP A 505 -0.29 -0.34 17.83
C TRP A 505 0.91 -0.93 18.57
N TYR A 506 0.72 -1.22 19.86
CA TYR A 506 1.83 -1.52 20.76
C TYR A 506 2.32 -2.97 20.75
N ASN A 507 1.56 -3.87 20.12
CA ASN A 507 1.81 -5.31 20.20
C ASN A 507 2.85 -5.80 19.18
N ALA A 508 3.06 -5.06 18.10
CA ALA A 508 3.99 -5.44 17.03
C ALA A 508 5.36 -4.79 17.19
N THR A 509 6.43 -5.52 16.85
CA THR A 509 7.78 -4.93 16.79
C THR A 509 7.89 -3.96 15.62
N GLN A 510 8.51 -2.80 15.84
CA GLN A 510 8.63 -1.75 14.82
C GLN A 510 10.07 -1.64 14.32
N LEU A 511 10.23 -1.64 13.00
CA LEU A 511 11.52 -1.48 12.32
C LEU A 511 11.47 -0.24 11.43
N PHE A 512 12.29 0.76 11.77
CA PHE A 512 12.35 2.04 11.07
C PHE A 512 13.62 2.15 10.23
N CYS A 513 13.48 2.37 8.92
CA CYS A 513 14.55 2.75 8.02
C CYS A 513 14.22 4.11 7.41
N GLU A 514 14.86 5.19 7.90
CA GLU A 514 14.42 6.54 7.55
C GLU A 514 15.54 7.51 7.16
N LEU A 515 15.22 8.46 6.27
CA LEU A 515 16.14 9.52 5.84
C LEU A 515 17.44 9.00 5.22
N ASN A 516 17.43 7.80 4.64
CA ASN A 516 18.60 7.23 3.98
C ASN A 516 18.68 7.74 2.54
N THR A 517 19.88 8.11 2.09
CA THR A 517 20.05 8.82 0.80
C THR A 517 19.83 7.95 -0.43
N GLU A 518 19.89 6.63 -0.30
CA GLU A 518 19.70 5.65 -1.38
C GLU A 518 18.43 4.82 -1.16
N ALA A 519 18.40 4.01 -0.10
CA ALA A 519 17.25 3.14 0.15
C ALA A 519 16.99 2.95 1.64
N GLY A 520 15.71 2.84 2.03
CA GLY A 520 15.37 2.36 3.37
C GLY A 520 15.86 0.93 3.55
N ILE A 521 15.43 0.05 2.65
CA ILE A 521 15.83 -1.36 2.62
C ILE A 521 16.15 -1.74 1.18
N LYS A 522 17.31 -2.34 0.98
CA LYS A 522 17.77 -2.88 -0.31
C LYS A 522 18.04 -4.38 -0.16
N VAL A 523 17.28 -5.20 -0.86
CA VAL A 523 17.40 -6.67 -0.84
C VAL A 523 17.74 -7.18 -2.23
N LYS A 524 18.81 -7.96 -2.32
CA LYS A 524 19.30 -8.55 -3.57
C LYS A 524 19.59 -10.02 -3.37
N ASP A 525 19.03 -10.88 -4.22
CA ASP A 525 19.22 -12.33 -4.15
C ASP A 525 18.95 -12.86 -2.71
N SER A 526 17.96 -12.28 -2.01
CA SER A 526 17.78 -12.43 -0.55
C SER A 526 16.34 -12.73 -0.17
N ASP A 527 16.16 -13.21 1.07
CA ASP A 527 14.84 -13.39 1.68
C ASP A 527 14.66 -12.37 2.83
N LEU A 528 13.54 -11.66 2.84
CA LEU A 528 13.12 -10.76 3.93
C LEU A 528 11.77 -11.24 4.46
N GLU A 529 11.77 -11.86 5.65
CA GLU A 529 10.55 -12.32 6.32
C GLU A 529 10.38 -11.60 7.67
N TYR A 530 9.48 -10.62 7.74
CA TYR A 530 9.30 -9.82 8.96
C TYR A 530 7.84 -9.76 9.39
N ARG A 531 7.53 -10.30 10.59
CA ARG A 531 6.17 -10.38 11.12
C ARG A 531 5.71 -9.13 11.87
N GLY A 532 6.59 -8.16 12.10
CA GLY A 532 6.24 -6.88 12.72
C GLY A 532 5.85 -5.82 11.69
N ARG A 533 5.98 -4.54 12.08
CA ARG A 533 5.78 -3.38 11.20
C ARG A 533 7.07 -2.91 10.56
N LEU A 534 7.11 -2.93 9.23
CA LEU A 534 8.24 -2.43 8.45
C LEU A 534 7.95 -1.00 7.99
N ILE A 535 8.80 -0.03 8.37
CA ILE A 535 8.55 1.40 8.11
C ILE A 535 9.75 2.00 7.38
N THR A 536 9.51 2.53 6.18
CA THR A 536 10.53 3.09 5.28
C THR A 536 10.19 4.53 4.90
N ASN A 537 10.73 5.50 5.64
CA ASN A 537 10.29 6.90 5.51
C ASN A 537 11.39 7.87 5.08
N GLY A 538 11.12 8.77 4.12
CA GLY A 538 12.07 9.86 3.84
C GLY A 538 13.31 9.41 3.07
N ASN A 539 13.30 8.28 2.37
CA ASN A 539 14.45 7.75 1.63
C ASN A 539 14.38 8.13 0.15
N TYR A 540 15.41 7.84 -0.65
CA TYR A 540 15.27 7.96 -2.11
C TYR A 540 14.35 6.87 -2.67
N VAL A 541 14.57 5.61 -2.29
CA VAL A 541 13.61 4.49 -2.46
C VAL A 541 13.28 3.90 -1.09
N GLY A 542 12.02 3.58 -0.81
CA GLY A 542 11.64 2.97 0.47
C GLY A 542 12.14 1.53 0.60
N LEU A 543 11.52 0.61 -0.14
CA LEU A 543 11.92 -0.79 -0.31
C LEU A 543 12.38 -1.00 -1.76
N ASP A 544 13.65 -1.39 -1.94
CA ASP A 544 14.26 -1.69 -3.24
C ASP A 544 14.63 -3.18 -3.29
N SER A 545 13.90 -3.95 -4.09
CA SER A 545 14.06 -5.40 -4.19
C SER A 545 14.47 -5.85 -5.56
N LYS A 546 15.48 -6.73 -5.62
CA LYS A 546 15.94 -7.37 -6.85
C LYS A 546 16.15 -8.87 -6.66
N ASN A 547 15.51 -9.70 -7.49
CA ASN A 547 15.61 -11.15 -7.44
C ASN A 547 15.46 -11.72 -6.01
N SER A 548 14.45 -11.25 -5.27
CA SER A 548 14.32 -11.51 -3.82
C SER A 548 12.88 -11.85 -3.42
N ASN A 549 12.74 -12.56 -2.31
CA ASN A 549 11.43 -12.85 -1.70
C ASN A 549 11.22 -11.99 -0.45
N ILE A 550 10.08 -11.33 -0.39
CA ILE A 550 9.68 -10.46 0.71
C ILE A 550 8.36 -10.98 1.25
N VAL A 551 8.32 -11.24 2.55
CA VAL A 551 7.13 -11.68 3.27
C VAL A 551 6.99 -10.79 4.50
N VAL A 552 5.97 -9.95 4.50
CA VAL A 552 5.74 -8.97 5.55
C VAL A 552 4.33 -9.13 6.12
N ASP A 553 4.18 -8.81 7.39
CA ASP A 553 2.83 -8.59 7.91
C ASP A 553 2.33 -7.22 7.45
N GLN A 554 2.99 -6.15 7.90
CA GLN A 554 2.66 -4.77 7.57
C GLN A 554 3.86 -4.00 7.01
N LEU A 555 3.60 -3.16 6.01
CA LEU A 555 4.61 -2.32 5.36
C LEU A 555 4.10 -0.89 5.16
N THR A 556 4.86 0.07 5.67
CA THR A 556 4.68 1.50 5.38
C THR A 556 5.89 2.05 4.66
N SER A 557 5.63 2.82 3.63
CA SER A 557 6.65 3.50 2.85
C SER A 557 6.20 4.92 2.53
N ASN A 558 6.72 5.91 3.26
CA ASN A 558 6.26 7.29 3.12
C ASN A 558 7.36 8.27 2.78
N PHE A 559 7.00 9.38 2.14
CA PHE A 559 7.92 10.49 1.89
C PHE A 559 9.18 10.05 1.15
N ASN A 560 9.11 9.06 0.24
CA ASN A 560 10.27 8.62 -0.51
C ASN A 560 10.35 9.34 -1.86
N GLN A 561 11.52 9.87 -2.19
CA GLN A 561 11.69 10.80 -3.30
C GLN A 561 11.34 10.20 -4.67
N SER A 562 11.70 8.94 -4.90
CA SER A 562 11.49 8.24 -6.17
C SER A 562 10.36 7.23 -6.05
N LYS A 563 10.52 6.19 -5.23
CA LYS A 563 9.57 5.07 -5.15
C LYS A 563 9.37 4.65 -3.69
N GLY A 564 8.14 4.33 -3.32
CA GLY A 564 7.85 3.66 -2.05
C GLY A 564 8.36 2.22 -2.09
N ILE A 565 7.79 1.42 -2.99
CA ILE A 565 8.14 0.00 -3.20
C ILE A 565 8.59 -0.19 -4.65
N ASN A 566 9.80 -0.74 -4.84
CA ASN A 566 10.36 -1.11 -6.13
C ASN A 566 10.67 -2.62 -6.13
N LEU A 567 10.01 -3.38 -7.01
CA LEU A 567 10.21 -4.81 -7.20
C LEU A 567 10.74 -5.08 -8.61
N GLU A 568 11.92 -5.68 -8.69
CA GLU A 568 12.53 -6.18 -9.93
C GLU A 568 12.80 -7.68 -9.79
N ASP A 569 12.24 -8.51 -10.67
CA ASP A 569 12.38 -9.98 -10.60
C ASP A 569 12.05 -10.58 -9.21
N SER A 570 11.15 -9.94 -8.45
CA SER A 570 10.96 -10.18 -7.01
C SER A 570 9.52 -10.54 -6.67
N LYS A 571 9.33 -11.08 -5.46
CA LYS A 571 8.01 -11.42 -4.92
C LYS A 571 7.78 -10.75 -3.57
N LEU A 572 6.64 -10.08 -3.41
CA LEU A 572 6.17 -9.53 -2.13
C LEU A 572 4.86 -10.19 -1.70
N ILE A 573 4.84 -10.77 -0.50
CA ILE A 573 3.66 -11.29 0.16
C ILE A 573 3.37 -10.42 1.39
N TYR A 574 2.18 -9.84 1.47
CA TYR A 574 1.73 -9.10 2.66
C TYR A 574 0.68 -9.88 3.44
N ASN A 575 0.28 -9.40 4.63
CA ASN A 575 -0.68 -10.09 5.51
C ASN A 575 -0.17 -11.44 6.03
N ASN A 576 1.15 -11.57 6.25
CA ASN A 576 1.75 -12.82 6.74
C ASN A 576 1.18 -13.28 8.10
N GLY A 577 0.79 -12.34 8.97
CA GLY A 577 0.20 -12.65 10.27
C GLY A 577 -1.25 -13.10 10.23
N LEU A 578 -1.94 -12.97 9.08
CA LEU A 578 -3.39 -13.17 8.92
C LEU A 578 -4.19 -12.37 9.96
N TRP A 579 -3.79 -11.12 10.17
CA TRP A 579 -4.37 -10.25 11.17
C TRP A 579 -4.50 -8.82 10.65
N PRO A 580 -5.61 -8.12 10.94
CA PRO A 580 -5.82 -6.79 10.43
C PRO A 580 -4.87 -5.79 11.09
N GLY A 581 -4.02 -5.12 10.31
CA GLY A 581 -3.11 -4.12 10.83
C GLY A 581 -3.74 -2.76 11.18
N PHE A 582 -3.41 -2.20 12.34
CA PHE A 582 -3.94 -0.90 12.78
C PHE A 582 -2.84 0.10 13.05
N TYR A 583 -2.81 1.21 12.32
CA TYR A 583 -1.81 2.27 12.51
C TYR A 583 -2.21 3.31 13.57
N HIS A 584 -3.13 2.98 14.47
CA HIS A 584 -3.59 3.87 15.55
C HIS A 584 -4.34 3.09 16.65
N ASN A 585 -4.39 3.63 17.88
CA ASN A 585 -5.10 3.04 19.03
C ASN A 585 -6.64 3.14 18.92
N ASN A 586 -7.14 3.97 18.01
CA ASN A 586 -8.56 4.22 17.77
C ASN A 586 -8.81 4.44 16.27
N PRO A 587 -9.73 3.72 15.60
CA PRO A 587 -10.02 3.90 14.18
C PRO A 587 -10.73 5.24 13.91
N ILE A 588 -10.00 6.36 13.91
CA ILE A 588 -10.61 7.69 13.87
C ILE A 588 -11.11 8.08 12.46
N ASN A 589 -10.57 7.49 11.39
CA ASN A 589 -11.00 7.80 10.02
C ASN A 589 -10.54 6.73 8.99
N PRO A 590 -11.45 6.06 8.26
CA PRO A 590 -11.07 5.10 7.19
C PRO A 590 -10.42 5.77 5.97
N ASN A 591 -10.49 7.09 5.83
CA ASN A 591 -9.92 7.88 4.73
C ASN A 591 -8.45 8.23 4.96
N LYS A 592 -7.76 7.47 5.82
CA LYS A 592 -6.38 7.71 6.21
C LYS A 592 -5.65 6.38 6.30
N LEU A 593 -4.33 6.44 6.26
CA LEU A 593 -3.46 5.27 6.39
C LEU A 593 -3.62 4.48 7.70
N HIS A 594 -4.44 4.93 8.65
CA HIS A 594 -4.64 4.33 9.96
C HIS A 594 -5.17 2.89 9.89
N MET A 595 -5.81 2.50 8.78
CA MET A 595 -6.40 1.17 8.55
C MET A 595 -5.80 0.51 7.31
N SER A 596 -4.48 0.43 7.24
CA SER A 596 -3.74 -0.13 6.11
C SER A 596 -2.93 -1.36 6.50
N GLN A 597 -2.81 -2.32 5.58
CA GLN A 597 -1.84 -3.40 5.66
C GLN A 597 -0.55 -3.01 4.93
N VAL A 598 -0.71 -2.33 3.79
CA VAL A 598 0.36 -1.70 3.02
C VAL A 598 0.00 -0.23 2.84
N ALA A 599 0.88 0.68 3.24
CA ALA A 599 0.70 2.11 3.07
C ALA A 599 1.84 2.74 2.30
N CYS A 600 1.52 3.50 1.26
CA CYS A 600 2.48 4.30 0.51
C CYS A 600 1.98 5.75 0.39
N VAL A 601 2.51 6.65 1.22
CA VAL A 601 2.04 8.03 1.29
C VAL A 601 3.14 9.01 0.89
N GLN A 602 2.81 9.94 -0.01
CA GLN A 602 3.71 10.99 -0.46
C GLN A 602 5.04 10.43 -0.98
N ASN A 603 4.97 9.53 -1.96
CA ASN A 603 6.16 9.06 -2.67
C ASN A 603 6.19 9.63 -4.09
N GLY A 604 7.33 9.56 -4.79
CA GLY A 604 7.35 9.84 -6.23
C GLY A 604 6.37 8.91 -6.97
N GLN A 605 6.57 7.61 -6.86
CA GLN A 605 5.61 6.56 -7.18
C GLN A 605 5.39 5.68 -5.94
N ALA A 606 4.19 5.16 -5.73
CA ALA A 606 3.93 4.32 -4.57
C ALA A 606 4.50 2.92 -4.76
N ILE A 607 4.11 2.24 -5.85
CA ILE A 607 4.49 0.85 -6.12
C ILE A 607 4.91 0.73 -7.58
N ARG A 608 6.10 0.18 -7.82
CA ARG A 608 6.55 -0.22 -9.14
C ARG A 608 7.00 -1.67 -9.10
N SER A 609 6.45 -2.46 -10.01
CA SER A 609 6.74 -3.89 -10.16
C SER A 609 7.13 -4.16 -11.60
N SER A 610 8.31 -4.74 -11.83
CA SER A 610 8.81 -5.18 -13.13
C SER A 610 9.21 -6.65 -13.04
N ASN A 611 8.63 -7.49 -13.90
CA ASN A 611 8.77 -8.96 -13.86
C ASN A 611 8.62 -9.54 -12.45
N SER A 612 7.64 -9.03 -11.69
CA SER A 612 7.54 -9.23 -10.24
C SER A 612 6.11 -9.54 -9.80
N GLN A 613 5.96 -10.01 -8.57
CA GLN A 613 4.66 -10.38 -8.01
C GLN A 613 4.41 -9.69 -6.67
N MET A 614 3.19 -9.22 -6.45
CA MET A 614 2.71 -8.74 -5.15
C MET A 614 1.36 -9.35 -4.85
N SER A 615 1.18 -9.97 -3.68
CA SER A 615 -0.09 -10.62 -3.32
C SER A 615 -0.29 -10.71 -1.81
N PRO A 616 -1.53 -10.81 -1.31
CA PRO A 616 -1.75 -11.13 0.10
C PRO A 616 -1.47 -12.62 0.35
N LEU A 617 -1.14 -12.97 1.59
CA LEU A 617 -1.36 -14.33 2.07
C LEU A 617 -2.87 -14.56 2.23
N TYR A 618 -3.41 -15.49 1.44
CA TYR A 618 -4.84 -15.80 1.42
C TYR A 618 -5.25 -16.72 2.58
N ALA A 619 -6.39 -16.41 3.18
CA ALA A 619 -7.12 -17.30 4.09
C ALA A 619 -8.64 -17.09 3.94
N SER A 620 -9.45 -17.87 4.66
CA SER A 620 -10.90 -17.65 4.72
C SER A 620 -11.23 -16.33 5.43
N SER A 621 -12.29 -15.65 5.01
CA SER A 621 -12.74 -14.39 5.60
C SER A 621 -11.70 -13.27 5.55
N MET A 622 -11.01 -13.12 4.42
CA MET A 622 -10.09 -11.99 4.11
C MET A 622 -10.61 -10.63 4.57
N PRO A 623 -11.91 -10.27 4.39
CA PRO A 623 -12.41 -8.98 4.88
C PRO A 623 -12.15 -8.71 6.37
N SER A 624 -12.14 -9.75 7.21
CA SER A 624 -11.93 -9.61 8.67
C SER A 624 -10.47 -9.61 9.09
N ILE A 625 -9.56 -10.05 8.22
CA ILE A 625 -8.15 -10.30 8.56
C ILE A 625 -7.15 -9.48 7.74
N CYS A 626 -7.58 -8.83 6.67
CA CYS A 626 -6.75 -7.97 5.84
C CYS A 626 -7.37 -6.58 5.76
N GLN A 627 -6.51 -5.58 5.88
CA GLN A 627 -6.84 -4.16 5.75
C GLN A 627 -6.48 -3.66 4.33
N MET A 628 -6.42 -2.35 4.15
CA MET A 628 -6.23 -1.72 2.84
C MET A 628 -4.79 -1.72 2.33
N VAL A 629 -4.64 -1.83 1.01
CA VAL A 629 -3.50 -1.24 0.30
C VAL A 629 -3.83 0.24 0.06
N TYR A 630 -3.22 1.13 0.86
CA TYR A 630 -3.49 2.56 0.87
C TYR A 630 -2.38 3.36 0.21
N VAL A 631 -2.74 4.18 -0.77
CA VAL A 631 -1.82 5.03 -1.53
C VAL A 631 -2.37 6.45 -1.59
N SER A 632 -1.55 7.45 -1.29
CA SER A 632 -1.97 8.85 -1.44
C SER A 632 -0.80 9.81 -1.66
N GLY A 633 -1.04 10.95 -2.29
CA GLY A 633 -0.05 12.04 -2.29
C GLY A 633 1.12 11.88 -3.27
N ASN A 634 1.00 11.03 -4.29
CA ASN A 634 2.13 10.77 -5.19
C ASN A 634 2.47 11.98 -6.07
N PHE A 635 3.76 12.27 -6.26
CA PHE A 635 4.24 13.50 -6.93
C PHE A 635 5.27 13.26 -8.03
N GLY A 636 5.50 12.02 -8.44
CA GLY A 636 6.52 11.66 -9.42
C GLY A 636 6.23 12.26 -10.79
N ILE A 637 7.28 12.77 -11.43
CA ILE A 637 7.24 13.33 -12.78
C ILE A 637 8.23 12.58 -13.66
N GLY A 638 7.80 12.22 -14.87
CA GLY A 638 8.64 11.67 -15.93
C GLY A 638 8.76 12.65 -17.10
N GLU A 639 9.83 12.52 -17.88
CA GLU A 639 10.07 13.31 -19.09
C GLU A 639 9.78 12.43 -20.32
N SER A 640 8.93 12.88 -21.25
CA SER A 640 8.61 12.14 -22.50
C SER A 640 9.32 12.67 -23.74
N GLY A 641 10.13 13.72 -23.61
CA GLY A 641 10.82 14.36 -24.74
C GLY A 641 10.64 15.88 -24.73
N PHE A 642 10.73 16.49 -25.90
CA PHE A 642 10.61 17.93 -26.11
C PHE A 642 9.33 18.25 -26.89
N SER A 643 8.70 19.37 -26.60
CA SER A 643 7.60 19.93 -27.37
C SER A 643 8.12 20.50 -28.70
N GLU A 644 7.20 20.92 -29.58
CA GLU A 644 7.57 21.63 -30.81
C GLU A 644 8.31 22.96 -30.55
N ASP A 645 8.20 23.51 -29.33
CA ASP A 645 8.88 24.72 -28.87
C ASP A 645 10.20 24.43 -28.11
N ASP A 646 10.73 23.19 -28.19
CA ASP A 646 11.91 22.70 -27.46
C ASP A 646 11.77 22.73 -25.92
N ASP A 647 10.55 22.80 -25.38
CA ASP A 647 10.29 22.68 -23.94
C ASP A 647 10.17 21.21 -23.54
N ILE A 648 10.76 20.83 -22.39
CA ILE A 648 10.64 19.46 -21.87
C ILE A 648 9.18 19.14 -21.57
N GLN A 649 8.66 18.08 -22.16
CA GLN A 649 7.33 17.57 -21.88
C GLN A 649 7.34 16.71 -20.61
N LEU A 650 6.53 17.12 -19.64
CA LEU A 650 6.38 16.47 -18.34
C LEU A 650 5.11 15.62 -18.31
N ASN A 651 5.23 14.39 -17.82
CA ASN A 651 4.10 13.53 -17.48
C ASN A 651 4.10 13.25 -15.99
N LEU A 652 2.91 13.09 -15.42
CA LEU A 652 2.80 12.51 -14.09
C LEU A 652 3.15 11.02 -14.19
N LEU A 653 3.83 10.50 -13.17
CA LEU A 653 4.07 9.08 -13.06
C LEU A 653 2.87 8.38 -12.42
N PRO A 654 2.55 7.14 -12.83
CA PRO A 654 1.50 6.35 -12.21
C PRO A 654 1.80 6.08 -10.73
N ALA A 655 0.76 6.08 -9.90
CA ALA A 655 0.84 5.72 -8.49
C ALA A 655 1.29 4.27 -8.30
N ILE A 656 0.64 3.35 -9.00
CA ILE A 656 0.97 1.91 -9.02
C ILE A 656 1.19 1.48 -10.47
N GLU A 657 2.34 0.85 -10.73
CA GLU A 657 2.73 0.36 -12.05
C GLU A 657 3.16 -1.11 -11.99
N ALA A 658 2.57 -1.93 -12.86
CA ALA A 658 2.96 -3.30 -13.13
C ALA A 658 3.43 -3.40 -14.59
N SER A 659 4.70 -3.76 -14.79
CA SER A 659 5.33 -3.91 -16.11
C SER A 659 6.06 -5.25 -16.25
N ASP A 660 6.39 -5.61 -17.48
CA ASP A 660 7.27 -6.72 -17.85
C ASP A 660 6.81 -8.09 -17.29
N ASN A 661 5.56 -8.50 -17.53
CA ASN A 661 4.96 -9.74 -16.99
C ASN A 661 4.73 -9.73 -15.46
N SER A 662 4.49 -8.55 -14.87
CA SER A 662 4.20 -8.46 -13.43
C SER A 662 2.77 -8.85 -13.08
N ASN A 663 2.55 -9.27 -11.83
CA ASN A 663 1.24 -9.63 -11.31
C ASN A 663 1.00 -9.07 -9.90
N LEU A 664 0.05 -8.14 -9.76
CA LEU A 664 -0.29 -7.49 -8.50
C LEU A 664 -1.73 -7.86 -8.10
N ASP A 665 -1.89 -8.40 -6.89
CA ASP A 665 -3.18 -8.70 -6.27
C ASP A 665 -3.36 -7.83 -5.01
N LEU A 666 -4.26 -6.85 -5.10
CA LEU A 666 -4.40 -5.74 -4.16
C LEU A 666 -5.76 -5.79 -3.46
N ILE A 667 -5.73 -5.97 -2.14
CA ILE A 667 -6.94 -6.00 -1.30
C ILE A 667 -7.31 -4.59 -0.85
N HIS A 668 -8.60 -4.25 -1.01
CA HIS A 668 -9.22 -2.98 -0.61
C HIS A 668 -8.38 -1.78 -1.07
N THR A 669 -8.16 -1.71 -2.39
CA THR A 669 -7.21 -0.78 -2.98
C THR A 669 -7.73 0.65 -2.83
N HIS A 670 -7.01 1.52 -2.12
CA HIS A 670 -7.35 2.91 -1.93
C HIS A 670 -6.25 3.79 -2.54
N ILE A 671 -6.60 4.63 -3.52
CA ILE A 671 -5.68 5.55 -4.19
C ILE A 671 -6.28 6.96 -4.20
N ASP A 672 -5.60 7.88 -3.53
CA ASP A 672 -6.01 9.28 -3.42
C ASP A 672 -4.98 10.20 -4.11
N SER A 673 -5.43 10.86 -5.18
CA SER A 673 -4.66 11.82 -5.98
C SER A 673 -5.29 13.22 -5.97
N THR A 674 -6.16 13.52 -5.00
CA THR A 674 -6.86 14.81 -4.86
C THR A 674 -5.90 15.98 -4.64
N HIS A 675 -4.71 15.72 -4.06
CA HIS A 675 -3.66 16.71 -3.82
C HIS A 675 -3.04 17.31 -5.09
N LEU A 676 -3.30 16.72 -6.26
CA LEU A 676 -2.76 17.18 -7.54
C LEU A 676 -3.48 18.46 -8.01
N ASP A 677 -2.98 19.63 -7.61
CA ASP A 677 -3.37 20.91 -8.19
C ASP A 677 -2.30 21.41 -9.18
N ASN A 678 -2.55 21.22 -10.47
CA ASN A 678 -1.55 21.42 -11.51
C ASN A 678 -1.43 22.89 -11.91
N SER A 679 -0.66 23.66 -11.14
CA SER A 679 -0.11 24.95 -11.60
C SER A 679 0.88 24.78 -12.78
N LYS A 680 1.44 23.58 -12.96
CA LYS A 680 2.34 23.20 -14.06
C LYS A 680 1.57 22.49 -15.19
N ALA A 681 2.01 22.71 -16.44
CA ALA A 681 1.42 22.04 -17.60
C ALA A 681 1.97 20.62 -17.75
N PHE A 682 1.11 19.62 -17.52
CA PHE A 682 1.41 18.22 -17.80
C PHE A 682 0.69 17.72 -19.05
N ASN A 683 1.35 16.79 -19.73
CA ASN A 683 0.76 15.97 -20.78
C ASN A 683 -0.28 14.99 -20.19
N PRO A 684 -1.19 14.47 -21.03
CA PRO A 684 -2.14 13.46 -20.58
C PRO A 684 -1.42 12.22 -20.03
N THR A 685 -1.84 11.72 -18.85
CA THR A 685 -1.29 10.49 -18.27
C THR A 685 -2.32 9.38 -18.32
N PHE A 686 -1.92 8.23 -18.84
CA PHE A 686 -2.75 7.02 -18.87
C PHE A 686 -2.40 6.13 -17.68
N GLY A 687 -3.39 5.86 -16.84
CA GLY A 687 -3.21 5.03 -15.65
C GLY A 687 -2.56 5.78 -14.50
N LEU A 688 -2.97 7.04 -14.25
CA LEU A 688 -2.44 7.87 -13.16
C LEU A 688 -2.48 7.12 -11.82
N MET A 689 -3.53 6.33 -11.58
CA MET A 689 -3.69 5.56 -10.35
C MET A 689 -3.20 4.12 -10.54
N LEU A 690 -3.63 3.46 -11.61
CA LEU A 690 -3.24 2.09 -11.94
C LEU A 690 -2.77 1.97 -13.38
N ARG A 691 -1.56 1.43 -13.57
CA ARG A 691 -1.01 1.11 -14.89
C ARG A 691 -0.53 -0.33 -14.95
N ALA A 692 -1.14 -1.12 -15.84
CA ALA A 692 -0.64 -2.43 -16.24
C ALA A 692 -0.10 -2.34 -17.67
N ALA A 693 1.15 -2.70 -17.89
CA ALA A 693 1.83 -2.65 -19.18
C ALA A 693 2.64 -3.94 -19.44
N ASP A 694 2.94 -4.20 -20.71
CA ASP A 694 3.86 -5.27 -21.14
C ASP A 694 3.50 -6.65 -20.56
N ASN A 695 2.31 -7.14 -20.93
CA ASN A 695 1.79 -8.46 -20.51
C ASN A 695 1.60 -8.60 -18.98
N SER A 696 1.30 -7.51 -18.27
CA SER A 696 1.14 -7.52 -16.81
C SER A 696 -0.33 -7.58 -16.37
N THR A 697 -0.56 -7.98 -15.12
CA THR A 697 -1.90 -8.08 -14.54
C THR A 697 -1.99 -7.34 -13.21
N ILE A 698 -3.06 -6.56 -13.01
CA ILE A 698 -3.43 -5.99 -11.71
C ILE A 698 -4.84 -6.43 -11.34
N THR A 699 -5.03 -6.95 -10.12
CA THR A 699 -6.34 -7.31 -9.58
C THR A 699 -6.63 -6.50 -8.33
N CYS A 700 -7.74 -5.76 -8.32
CA CYS A 700 -8.22 -4.99 -7.17
C CYS A 700 -9.45 -5.67 -6.56
N ARG A 701 -9.42 -5.94 -5.25
CA ARG A 701 -10.48 -6.70 -4.55
C ARG A 701 -11.09 -5.92 -3.40
N GLY A 702 -12.30 -5.40 -3.60
CA GLY A 702 -13.14 -4.80 -2.56
C GLY A 702 -13.86 -5.86 -1.72
N SER A 703 -14.46 -5.44 -0.61
CA SER A 703 -15.37 -6.27 0.18
C SER A 703 -16.36 -5.42 0.98
N LYS A 704 -17.23 -6.07 1.77
CA LYS A 704 -18.10 -5.39 2.75
C LYS A 704 -17.38 -4.47 3.74
N ASN A 705 -16.09 -4.70 4.01
CA ASN A 705 -15.35 -3.88 4.97
C ASN A 705 -14.73 -2.63 4.35
N TYR A 706 -14.36 -2.68 3.08
CA TYR A 706 -13.77 -1.57 2.34
C TYR A 706 -13.98 -1.80 0.84
N ALA A 707 -14.48 -0.79 0.14
CA ALA A 707 -14.46 -0.74 -1.32
C ALA A 707 -13.05 -0.48 -1.86
N ASN A 708 -12.81 -0.80 -3.13
CA ASN A 708 -11.74 -0.18 -3.89
C ASN A 708 -12.13 1.28 -4.15
N VAL A 709 -11.21 2.23 -3.91
CA VAL A 709 -11.47 3.66 -4.06
C VAL A 709 -10.33 4.29 -4.85
N MET A 710 -10.68 5.02 -5.91
CA MET A 710 -9.76 5.72 -6.79
C MET A 710 -10.26 7.14 -7.00
N LEU A 711 -9.57 8.12 -6.41
CA LEU A 711 -9.93 9.53 -6.48
C LEU A 711 -8.84 10.29 -7.23
N GLY A 712 -9.22 10.89 -8.35
CA GLY A 712 -8.34 11.77 -9.12
C GLY A 712 -8.24 13.19 -8.56
N PRO A 713 -7.64 14.11 -9.32
CA PRO A 713 -7.44 15.50 -8.92
C PRO A 713 -8.75 16.25 -8.62
N ASP A 714 -8.75 17.18 -7.67
CA ASP A 714 -9.96 17.95 -7.30
C ASP A 714 -10.42 18.98 -8.37
N THR A 715 -9.57 19.26 -9.38
CA THR A 715 -9.85 20.29 -10.40
C THR A 715 -10.10 19.69 -11.78
N ARG A 716 -11.21 20.08 -12.41
CA ARG A 716 -11.62 19.61 -13.75
C ARG A 716 -10.52 19.70 -14.80
N THR A 717 -9.77 20.80 -14.83
CA THR A 717 -8.65 21.02 -15.76
C THR A 717 -7.59 19.92 -15.67
N SER A 718 -7.34 19.42 -14.47
CA SER A 718 -6.45 18.29 -14.24
C SER A 718 -7.13 16.98 -14.61
N GLN A 719 -8.39 16.78 -14.18
CA GLN A 719 -9.15 15.55 -14.40
C GLN A 719 -9.19 15.13 -15.88
N ILE A 720 -9.57 16.04 -16.80
CA ILE A 720 -9.80 15.72 -18.22
C ILE A 720 -8.58 15.14 -18.96
N LYS A 721 -7.38 15.32 -18.40
CA LYS A 721 -6.10 14.85 -18.95
C LYS A 721 -5.69 13.47 -18.43
N GLN A 722 -6.42 12.91 -17.47
CA GLN A 722 -6.01 11.68 -16.78
C GLN A 722 -6.97 10.54 -17.06
N ALA A 723 -6.41 9.35 -17.28
CA ALA A 723 -7.13 8.10 -17.10
C ALA A 723 -6.76 7.51 -15.74
N ALA A 724 -7.74 7.10 -14.92
CA ALA A 724 -7.47 6.52 -13.61
C ALA A 724 -6.75 5.17 -13.75
N SER A 725 -7.34 4.26 -14.53
CA SER A 725 -6.78 2.93 -14.79
C SER A 725 -6.46 2.74 -16.28
N PHE A 726 -5.31 2.13 -16.55
CA PHE A 726 -4.82 1.86 -17.90
C PHE A 726 -4.23 0.45 -18.01
N ALA A 727 -4.78 -0.35 -18.93
CA ALA A 727 -4.21 -1.62 -19.35
C ALA A 727 -3.67 -1.46 -20.78
N GLY A 728 -2.35 -1.59 -20.96
CA GLY A 728 -1.67 -1.43 -22.23
C GLY A 728 -0.82 -2.63 -22.60
N ASP A 729 -0.59 -2.83 -23.90
CA ASP A 729 0.40 -3.78 -24.43
C ASP A 729 0.16 -5.22 -23.91
N ASN A 730 -1.00 -5.80 -24.26
CA ASN A 730 -1.42 -7.16 -23.87
C ASN A 730 -1.64 -7.36 -22.35
N SER A 731 -1.99 -6.31 -21.61
CA SER A 731 -2.13 -6.36 -20.14
C SER A 731 -3.58 -6.47 -19.67
N GLN A 732 -3.77 -6.74 -18.38
CA GLN A 732 -5.08 -6.99 -17.78
C GLN A 732 -5.28 -6.24 -16.45
N ILE A 733 -6.47 -5.65 -16.25
CA ILE A 733 -6.90 -5.12 -14.96
C ILE A 733 -8.25 -5.71 -14.56
N PHE A 734 -8.36 -6.21 -13.34
CA PHE A 734 -9.59 -6.79 -12.79
C PHE A 734 -10.09 -5.95 -11.61
N PHE A 735 -11.34 -5.51 -11.70
CA PHE A 735 -12.07 -4.88 -10.60
C PHE A 735 -13.10 -5.86 -10.05
N GLN A 736 -12.87 -6.31 -8.82
CA GLN A 736 -13.69 -7.30 -8.15
C GLN A 736 -14.13 -6.81 -6.78
N GLY A 737 -15.38 -7.07 -6.39
CA GLY A 737 -15.98 -6.49 -5.19
C GLY A 737 -16.32 -5.00 -5.34
N PRO A 738 -16.83 -4.36 -4.28
CA PRO A 738 -17.27 -2.97 -4.34
C PRO A 738 -16.14 -2.02 -4.76
N THR A 739 -16.40 -1.12 -5.71
CA THR A 739 -15.40 -0.26 -6.37
C THR A 739 -15.97 1.10 -6.75
N VAL A 740 -15.22 2.18 -6.50
CA VAL A 740 -15.52 3.53 -6.99
C VAL A 740 -14.29 4.14 -7.63
N ILE A 741 -14.48 4.66 -8.84
CA ILE A 741 -13.48 5.47 -9.56
C ILE A 741 -14.14 6.82 -9.86
N ALA A 742 -13.48 7.91 -9.45
CA ALA A 742 -14.04 9.24 -9.60
C ALA A 742 -12.98 10.31 -9.86
N GLN A 743 -13.45 11.46 -10.33
CA GLN A 743 -12.64 12.67 -10.53
C GLN A 743 -11.52 12.48 -11.55
N VAL A 744 -11.82 11.85 -12.69
CA VAL A 744 -10.87 11.68 -13.80
C VAL A 744 -11.52 11.90 -15.16
N GLY A 745 -10.72 12.06 -16.20
CA GLY A 745 -11.17 12.16 -17.58
C GLY A 745 -11.75 10.83 -18.05
N VAL A 746 -10.99 9.76 -17.83
CA VAL A 746 -11.40 8.39 -18.14
C VAL A 746 -11.24 7.49 -16.93
N ASP A 747 -12.29 6.76 -16.55
CA ASP A 747 -12.21 5.86 -15.37
C ASP A 747 -11.38 4.61 -15.70
N ALA A 748 -11.64 3.99 -16.86
CA ALA A 748 -10.89 2.83 -17.33
C ALA A 748 -10.59 2.87 -18.84
N LEU A 749 -9.31 2.72 -19.19
CA LEU A 749 -8.81 2.69 -20.56
C LEU A 749 -8.06 1.39 -20.83
N ALA A 750 -8.57 0.57 -21.74
CA ALA A 750 -7.87 -0.61 -22.27
C ALA A 750 -7.33 -0.30 -23.67
N GLU A 751 -6.05 -0.54 -23.92
CA GLU A 751 -5.39 -0.24 -25.19
C GLU A 751 -4.39 -1.31 -25.62
N LYS A 752 -4.18 -1.47 -26.94
CA LYS A 752 -3.26 -2.44 -27.56
C LYS A 752 -3.45 -3.88 -27.07
N ASN A 753 -4.56 -4.49 -27.48
CA ASN A 753 -4.88 -5.90 -27.17
C ASN A 753 -4.99 -6.21 -25.66
N SER A 754 -5.41 -5.23 -24.86
CA SER A 754 -5.49 -5.36 -23.39
C SER A 754 -6.93 -5.57 -22.93
N THR A 755 -7.12 -5.99 -21.68
CA THR A 755 -8.46 -6.22 -21.10
C THR A 755 -8.65 -5.51 -19.77
N ILE A 756 -9.80 -4.86 -19.56
CA ILE A 756 -10.27 -4.46 -18.24
C ILE A 756 -11.59 -5.18 -17.96
N ASP A 757 -11.69 -5.82 -16.80
CA ASP A 757 -12.79 -6.71 -16.43
C ASP A 757 -13.41 -6.30 -15.09
N PHE A 758 -14.71 -6.05 -15.11
CA PHE A 758 -15.54 -5.86 -13.94
C PHE A 758 -16.36 -7.13 -13.72
N GLY A 759 -16.04 -7.87 -12.66
CA GLY A 759 -16.64 -9.18 -12.41
C GLY A 759 -16.55 -9.61 -10.95
N PRO A 760 -17.16 -10.75 -10.60
CA PRO A 760 -17.16 -11.24 -9.22
C PRO A 760 -15.76 -11.65 -8.76
N THR A 761 -15.57 -11.80 -7.45
CA THR A 761 -14.26 -12.10 -6.90
C THR A 761 -13.80 -13.51 -7.25
N ARG A 762 -12.79 -13.61 -8.11
CA ARG A 762 -12.27 -14.87 -8.68
C ARG A 762 -10.75 -15.00 -8.56
N ASN A 763 -10.24 -16.22 -8.45
CA ASN A 763 -8.81 -16.50 -8.57
C ASN A 763 -8.35 -16.46 -10.04
N GLN A 764 -7.07 -16.71 -10.28
CA GLN A 764 -6.47 -16.73 -11.62
C GLN A 764 -7.04 -17.85 -12.53
N ASP A 765 -7.57 -18.92 -11.92
CA ASP A 765 -8.25 -20.01 -12.62
C ASP A 765 -9.73 -19.71 -12.89
N ASN A 766 -10.17 -18.47 -12.71
CA ASN A 766 -11.54 -18.00 -12.88
C ASN A 766 -12.57 -18.68 -11.94
N GLN A 767 -12.11 -19.21 -10.80
CA GLN A 767 -12.96 -19.80 -9.76
C GLN A 767 -13.33 -18.76 -8.70
N LEU A 768 -14.58 -18.76 -8.25
CA LEU A 768 -15.06 -17.85 -7.20
C LEU A 768 -14.31 -18.05 -5.87
N LEU A 769 -13.88 -16.95 -5.27
CA LEU A 769 -13.25 -16.92 -3.95
C LEU A 769 -14.29 -16.85 -2.82
N VAL A 770 -15.22 -17.82 -2.82
CA VAL A 770 -16.43 -17.81 -1.96
C VAL A 770 -16.08 -17.70 -0.47
N SER A 771 -15.17 -18.55 0.03
CA SER A 771 -14.79 -18.57 1.45
C SER A 771 -13.85 -17.45 1.85
N ALA A 772 -13.03 -16.96 0.92
CA ALA A 772 -12.09 -15.87 1.19
C ALA A 772 -12.84 -14.53 1.34
N PHE A 773 -13.86 -14.28 0.52
CA PHE A 773 -14.61 -13.00 0.55
C PHE A 773 -16.03 -13.08 1.08
N ASN A 774 -16.45 -14.25 1.58
CA ASN A 774 -17.79 -14.51 2.12
C ASN A 774 -18.92 -14.26 1.11
N LEU A 775 -18.69 -14.56 -0.17
CA LEU A 775 -19.60 -14.20 -1.26
C LEU A 775 -21.00 -14.84 -1.12
N ASN A 776 -21.11 -16.02 -0.51
CA ASN A 776 -22.40 -16.70 -0.34
C ASN A 776 -23.17 -16.26 0.92
N LYS A 777 -22.56 -15.45 1.80
CA LYS A 777 -23.14 -15.01 3.08
C LYS A 777 -23.44 -13.52 3.09
N ASP A 778 -22.61 -12.73 2.41
CA ASP A 778 -22.60 -11.28 2.48
C ASP A 778 -22.77 -10.67 1.07
N GLY A 779 -23.98 -10.19 0.75
CA GLY A 779 -24.24 -9.45 -0.49
C GLY A 779 -23.37 -8.19 -0.66
N ASP A 780 -22.92 -7.63 0.46
CA ASP A 780 -22.07 -6.44 0.55
C ASP A 780 -20.67 -6.65 -0.04
N SER A 781 -20.23 -7.90 -0.21
CA SER A 781 -18.94 -8.23 -0.85
C SER A 781 -19.05 -8.49 -2.35
N HIS A 782 -20.26 -8.44 -2.92
CA HIS A 782 -20.45 -8.60 -4.37
C HIS A 782 -19.89 -7.39 -5.13
N THR A 783 -19.63 -7.57 -6.42
CA THR A 783 -19.07 -6.50 -7.25
C THR A 783 -20.11 -5.43 -7.55
N MET A 784 -19.95 -4.27 -6.92
CA MET A 784 -20.78 -3.07 -7.06
C MET A 784 -19.88 -1.93 -7.51
N VAL A 785 -20.17 -1.28 -8.64
CA VAL A 785 -19.21 -0.36 -9.29
C VAL A 785 -19.84 1.00 -9.60
N GLU A 786 -19.22 2.09 -9.13
CA GLU A 786 -19.54 3.46 -9.55
C GLU A 786 -18.37 4.08 -10.31
N LEU A 787 -18.64 4.59 -11.51
CA LEU A 787 -17.64 5.22 -12.37
C LEU A 787 -18.06 6.68 -12.65
N HIS A 788 -17.29 7.65 -12.19
CA HIS A 788 -17.57 9.08 -12.33
C HIS A 788 -16.49 9.78 -13.17
N SER A 789 -16.78 9.93 -14.45
CA SER A 789 -15.85 10.54 -15.40
C SER A 789 -16.25 11.96 -15.78
N THR A 790 -15.25 12.76 -16.15
CA THR A 790 -15.42 14.08 -16.78
C THR A 790 -15.44 14.04 -18.30
N ARG A 791 -15.11 12.88 -18.89
CA ARG A 791 -15.20 12.64 -20.34
C ARG A 791 -15.89 11.31 -20.65
N ALA A 792 -15.23 10.18 -20.36
CA ALA A 792 -15.76 8.86 -20.68
C ALA A 792 -15.54 7.87 -19.54
N CYS A 793 -16.53 7.07 -19.14
CA CYS A 793 -16.30 6.10 -18.07
C CYS A 793 -15.39 4.96 -18.56
N LEU A 794 -15.75 4.32 -19.66
CA LEU A 794 -15.05 3.13 -20.17
C LEU A 794 -14.57 3.35 -21.61
N VAL A 795 -13.32 3.02 -21.90
CA VAL A 795 -12.75 3.12 -23.24
C VAL A 795 -11.96 1.84 -23.59
N ALA A 796 -12.31 1.22 -24.71
CA ALA A 796 -11.54 0.15 -25.36
C ALA A 796 -10.96 0.69 -26.67
N ASN A 797 -9.64 0.59 -26.84
CA ASN A 797 -8.94 1.01 -28.05
C ASN A 797 -7.96 -0.06 -28.56
N GLU A 798 -7.76 -0.11 -29.87
CA GLU A 798 -6.76 -0.98 -30.52
C GLU A 798 -6.84 -2.46 -30.10
N LYS A 799 -7.92 -3.15 -30.51
CA LYS A 799 -8.17 -4.58 -30.26
C LYS A 799 -8.33 -4.95 -28.79
N SER A 800 -8.66 -3.97 -27.95
CA SER A 800 -8.79 -4.18 -26.51
C SER A 800 -10.21 -4.54 -26.11
N THR A 801 -10.38 -5.06 -24.89
CA THR A 801 -11.67 -5.51 -24.40
C THR A 801 -12.03 -4.84 -23.08
N ILE A 802 -13.27 -4.35 -22.96
CA ILE A 802 -13.90 -4.08 -21.67
C ILE A 802 -14.95 -5.15 -21.41
N LYS A 803 -14.84 -5.84 -20.27
CA LYS A 803 -15.77 -6.88 -19.84
C LYS A 803 -16.55 -6.44 -18.61
N MET A 804 -17.85 -6.68 -18.63
CA MET A 804 -18.76 -6.55 -17.49
C MET A 804 -19.53 -7.87 -17.39
N GLN A 805 -19.29 -8.64 -16.34
CA GLN A 805 -19.82 -10.01 -16.25
C GLN A 805 -20.30 -10.35 -14.84
N ASP A 806 -21.48 -10.98 -14.76
CA ASP A 806 -22.08 -11.47 -13.51
C ASP A 806 -22.12 -10.40 -12.41
N LEU A 807 -22.66 -9.24 -12.77
CA LEU A 807 -22.88 -8.08 -11.91
C LEU A 807 -24.37 -7.97 -11.61
N GLY A 808 -24.95 -9.03 -11.03
CA GLY A 808 -26.38 -9.13 -10.73
C GLY A 808 -26.95 -10.52 -11.00
N ASP A 809 -28.26 -10.64 -10.83
CA ASP A 809 -29.04 -11.85 -11.10
C ASP A 809 -30.26 -11.51 -11.97
N TYR A 810 -30.15 -11.76 -13.27
CA TYR A 810 -31.23 -11.45 -14.21
C TYR A 810 -32.53 -12.21 -13.91
N GLU A 811 -32.48 -13.43 -13.34
CA GLU A 811 -33.68 -14.22 -13.07
C GLU A 811 -34.55 -13.53 -12.02
N ILE A 812 -33.93 -13.13 -10.89
CA ILE A 812 -34.61 -12.41 -9.81
C ILE A 812 -35.16 -11.06 -10.29
N GLN A 813 -34.39 -10.31 -11.08
CA GLN A 813 -34.83 -9.00 -11.56
C GLN A 813 -35.96 -9.12 -12.60
N TYR A 814 -35.95 -10.15 -13.44
CA TYR A 814 -37.02 -10.35 -14.43
C TYR A 814 -38.30 -10.87 -13.78
N ASP A 815 -38.21 -11.66 -12.71
CA ASP A 815 -39.39 -12.09 -11.94
C ASP A 815 -40.13 -10.91 -11.28
N ALA A 816 -39.43 -9.82 -10.97
CA ALA A 816 -40.04 -8.57 -10.51
C ALA A 816 -40.87 -7.86 -11.61
N SER A 817 -40.79 -8.33 -12.87
CA SER A 817 -41.41 -7.70 -14.03
C SER A 817 -42.80 -8.28 -14.37
N ARG A 818 -43.85 -7.44 -14.38
CA ARG A 818 -45.25 -7.86 -14.56
C ARG A 818 -45.55 -8.59 -15.89
N ASP A 819 -44.88 -8.22 -16.98
CA ASP A 819 -45.16 -8.70 -18.35
C ASP A 819 -44.16 -9.76 -18.85
N VAL A 820 -43.15 -10.09 -18.03
CA VAL A 820 -42.07 -11.05 -18.38
C VAL A 820 -42.20 -12.36 -17.57
N SER A 821 -43.00 -12.36 -16.51
CA SER A 821 -43.27 -13.51 -15.61
C SER A 821 -43.77 -14.80 -16.31
N GLY A 822 -44.28 -14.71 -17.54
CA GLY A 822 -44.67 -15.87 -18.36
C GLY A 822 -43.53 -16.53 -19.17
N ARG A 823 -42.30 -15.97 -19.13
CA ARG A 823 -41.11 -16.44 -19.86
C ARG A 823 -40.14 -17.24 -18.95
N ALA A 824 -40.50 -17.46 -17.69
CA ALA A 824 -39.66 -18.08 -16.68
C ALA A 824 -39.26 -19.52 -17.05
N GLY A 825 -37.95 -19.79 -17.09
CA GLY A 825 -37.38 -21.15 -17.16
C GLY A 825 -36.82 -21.62 -18.52
N ASN A 826 -36.85 -20.80 -19.57
CA ASN A 826 -36.41 -21.20 -20.92
C ASN A 826 -35.16 -20.46 -21.44
N TYR A 827 -34.41 -19.77 -20.58
CA TYR A 827 -33.23 -19.00 -20.97
C TYR A 827 -31.98 -19.89 -21.13
N ASP A 828 -31.13 -19.60 -22.13
CA ASP A 828 -29.93 -20.41 -22.45
C ASP A 828 -28.75 -20.19 -21.48
N TYR A 829 -28.77 -19.11 -20.70
CA TYR A 829 -27.74 -18.78 -19.71
C TYR A 829 -28.17 -19.21 -18.31
N ILE A 830 -27.90 -20.48 -18.02
CA ILE A 830 -28.24 -21.10 -16.74
C ILE A 830 -27.03 -21.02 -15.79
N LEU A 831 -27.22 -20.35 -14.65
CA LEU A 831 -26.24 -20.33 -13.56
C LEU A 831 -26.70 -21.25 -12.42
N PRO A 832 -25.82 -22.08 -11.83
CA PRO A 832 -26.19 -22.83 -10.63
C PRO A 832 -26.61 -21.88 -9.50
N THR A 833 -27.65 -22.22 -8.72
CA THR A 833 -28.15 -21.38 -7.62
C THR A 833 -27.07 -20.97 -6.63
N THR A 834 -26.09 -21.85 -6.37
CA THR A 834 -24.94 -21.53 -5.51
C THR A 834 -24.04 -20.44 -6.07
N TYR A 835 -23.93 -20.35 -7.40
CA TYR A 835 -23.18 -19.31 -8.10
C TYR A 835 -23.96 -17.99 -8.11
N GLN A 836 -25.26 -18.03 -8.44
CA GLN A 836 -26.15 -16.85 -8.41
C GLN A 836 -26.11 -16.15 -7.05
N ASN A 837 -26.18 -16.92 -5.96
CA ASN A 837 -26.07 -16.38 -4.60
C ASN A 837 -24.78 -15.61 -4.31
N CYS A 838 -23.70 -15.83 -5.06
CA CYS A 838 -22.42 -15.16 -4.90
C CYS A 838 -22.27 -13.89 -5.74
N VAL A 839 -23.25 -13.57 -6.59
CA VAL A 839 -23.18 -12.46 -7.56
C VAL A 839 -24.44 -11.59 -7.58
N SER A 840 -25.55 -12.04 -6.98
CA SER A 840 -26.89 -11.46 -7.11
C SER A 840 -27.04 -9.98 -6.74
N ASN A 841 -26.36 -9.53 -5.69
CA ASN A 841 -26.34 -8.11 -5.27
C ASN A 841 -25.36 -7.22 -6.07
N GLY A 842 -24.65 -7.76 -7.07
CA GLY A 842 -23.73 -6.98 -7.89
C GLY A 842 -24.45 -6.04 -8.85
N TRP A 843 -23.75 -5.00 -9.31
CA TRP A 843 -24.24 -4.03 -10.31
C TRP A 843 -23.11 -3.08 -10.76
N ILE A 844 -23.34 -2.34 -11.85
CA ILE A 844 -22.46 -1.25 -12.31
C ILE A 844 -23.26 -0.01 -12.72
N GLN A 845 -22.80 1.16 -12.32
CA GLN A 845 -23.42 2.44 -12.59
C GLN A 845 -22.41 3.43 -13.18
N LEU A 846 -22.77 4.04 -14.30
CA LEU A 846 -21.90 4.91 -15.09
C LEU A 846 -22.38 6.36 -14.99
N TYR A 847 -21.55 7.25 -14.47
CA TYR A 847 -21.83 8.68 -14.33
C TYR A 847 -20.91 9.50 -15.24
N PRO A 848 -21.13 9.47 -16.58
CA PRO A 848 -20.36 10.26 -17.50
C PRO A 848 -20.71 11.74 -17.36
N ASN A 849 -19.83 12.60 -17.84
CA ASN A 849 -20.12 14.03 -17.93
C ASN A 849 -19.70 14.59 -19.28
N GLY A 850 -20.41 15.63 -19.72
CA GLY A 850 -20.05 16.36 -20.93
C GLY A 850 -18.63 16.93 -20.82
N ASN A 851 -17.84 16.79 -21.90
CA ASN A 851 -16.51 17.38 -21.99
C ASN A 851 -16.60 18.88 -22.37
N THR A 852 -17.21 19.69 -21.52
CA THR A 852 -17.35 21.15 -21.66
C THR A 852 -16.68 21.89 -20.50
N ASN A 853 -16.40 23.18 -20.62
CA ASN A 853 -15.83 24.01 -19.54
C ASN A 853 -16.91 24.66 -18.65
N ASP A 854 -18.13 24.12 -18.66
CA ASP A 854 -19.25 24.65 -17.90
C ASP A 854 -19.14 24.35 -16.39
N SER A 855 -19.49 25.32 -15.55
CA SER A 855 -19.46 25.20 -14.09
C SER A 855 -20.51 24.24 -13.52
N ASP A 856 -21.57 23.98 -14.27
CA ASP A 856 -22.66 23.08 -13.88
C ASP A 856 -22.29 21.60 -14.13
N VAL A 857 -21.11 21.32 -14.70
CA VAL A 857 -20.59 19.95 -14.81
C VAL A 857 -20.00 19.49 -13.48
N PRO A 858 -20.54 18.41 -12.87
CA PRO A 858 -19.95 17.80 -11.68
C PRO A 858 -18.47 17.45 -11.91
N ASN A 859 -17.59 17.98 -11.05
CA ASN A 859 -16.16 17.73 -11.09
C ASN A 859 -15.64 17.11 -9.78
N ALA A 860 -16.23 17.45 -8.63
CA ALA A 860 -15.89 16.84 -7.34
C ALA A 860 -16.98 15.87 -6.90
N VAL A 861 -16.55 14.75 -6.30
CA VAL A 861 -17.44 13.74 -5.71
C VAL A 861 -17.13 13.67 -4.22
N SER A 862 -18.14 13.94 -3.38
CA SER A 862 -18.04 13.75 -1.93
C SER A 862 -18.42 12.32 -1.57
N LEU A 863 -17.49 11.55 -1.01
CA LEU A 863 -17.79 10.21 -0.49
C LEU A 863 -18.59 10.34 0.83
N ALA A 864 -19.56 9.47 1.06
CA ALA A 864 -20.44 9.54 2.24
C ALA A 864 -19.64 9.70 3.54
N ALA A 865 -19.85 10.82 4.24
CA ALA A 865 -19.08 11.23 5.41
C ALA A 865 -18.90 10.08 6.41
N ALA A 866 -17.64 9.78 6.72
CA ALA A 866 -17.24 8.67 7.54
C ALA A 866 -17.43 8.99 9.03
N SER A 867 -18.46 8.42 9.65
CA SER A 867 -18.31 8.05 11.06
C SER A 867 -17.28 6.90 11.14
N VAL A 868 -16.71 6.64 12.31
CA VAL A 868 -15.81 5.48 12.56
C VAL A 868 -16.42 4.13 12.08
N ASN A 869 -17.74 4.07 11.95
CA ASN A 869 -18.49 2.89 11.52
C ASN A 869 -18.61 2.74 10.00
N ASP A 870 -18.31 3.78 9.22
CA ASP A 870 -18.57 3.84 7.78
C ASP A 870 -17.28 3.71 6.96
N ARG A 871 -16.66 2.54 7.05
CA ARG A 871 -15.43 2.14 6.34
C ARG A 871 -15.60 2.05 4.82
N TYR A 872 -15.73 3.18 4.11
CA TYR A 872 -15.98 3.22 2.65
C TYR A 872 -16.89 2.08 2.16
N ARG A 873 -18.04 1.93 2.84
CA ARG A 873 -19.02 0.89 2.55
C ARG A 873 -20.14 1.49 1.71
N PHE A 874 -20.60 0.72 0.75
CA PHE A 874 -21.83 1.02 0.03
C PHE A 874 -23.01 0.94 1.01
N ARG A 875 -23.81 2.00 1.13
CA ARG A 875 -24.92 2.10 2.11
C ARG A 875 -26.27 1.99 1.41
N ASP A 876 -27.23 1.33 2.05
CA ASP A 876 -28.62 1.27 1.58
C ASP A 876 -29.25 2.67 1.55
N ASP A 877 -29.91 3.02 0.44
CA ASP A 877 -30.78 4.20 0.38
C ASP A 877 -32.09 3.92 1.14
N SER A 878 -32.42 4.76 2.13
CA SER A 878 -33.57 4.54 3.03
C SER A 878 -34.88 5.15 2.51
N GLY A 879 -34.87 5.76 1.32
CA GLY A 879 -36.04 6.39 0.70
C GLY A 879 -36.66 5.53 -0.41
N SER A 880 -37.83 4.94 -0.13
CA SER A 880 -38.74 4.23 -1.05
C SER A 880 -38.32 2.81 -1.54
N PRO A 881 -39.22 1.81 -1.50
CA PRO A 881 -38.93 0.41 -1.89
C PRO A 881 -38.61 0.20 -3.38
N ALA A 882 -38.61 1.26 -4.19
CA ALA A 882 -38.27 1.22 -5.63
C ALA A 882 -36.82 1.65 -5.93
N THR A 883 -36.05 2.05 -4.92
CA THR A 883 -34.71 2.67 -5.05
C THR A 883 -33.69 2.11 -4.04
N LEU A 884 -33.83 0.83 -3.63
CA LEU A 884 -32.93 0.15 -2.68
C LEU A 884 -31.57 -0.22 -3.30
N TYR A 885 -30.89 0.75 -3.92
CA TYR A 885 -29.50 0.57 -4.36
C TYR A 885 -28.55 1.11 -3.32
N ARG A 886 -27.40 0.47 -3.22
CA ARG A 886 -26.36 0.90 -2.31
C ARG A 886 -25.44 1.86 -3.03
N TYR A 887 -25.08 2.99 -2.44
CA TYR A 887 -24.13 3.93 -3.06
C TYR A 887 -23.03 4.30 -2.07
N LEU A 888 -21.83 4.61 -2.58
CA LEU A 888 -20.71 5.09 -1.76
C LEU A 888 -20.66 6.63 -1.70
N VAL A 889 -21.09 7.30 -2.78
CA VAL A 889 -21.14 8.77 -2.86
C VAL A 889 -22.24 9.33 -1.96
N ALA A 890 -21.89 10.35 -1.14
CA ALA A 890 -22.86 11.05 -0.30
C ALA A 890 -23.85 11.82 -1.17
N ARG A 891 -25.16 11.60 -0.94
CA ARG A 891 -26.22 12.42 -1.53
C ARG A 891 -26.84 13.27 -0.42
N ASP A 892 -26.53 14.56 -0.40
CA ASP A 892 -26.76 15.44 0.75
C ASP A 892 -28.24 15.78 1.07
N THR A 893 -29.22 15.21 0.37
CA THR A 893 -30.63 15.28 0.76
C THR A 893 -31.41 14.09 0.17
N LEU A 894 -32.37 13.59 0.95
CA LEU A 894 -33.26 12.44 0.70
C LEU A 894 -34.20 12.56 -0.53
N ASP A 895 -33.87 13.39 -1.53
CA ASP A 895 -34.61 13.53 -2.81
C ASP A 895 -33.68 13.89 -4.00
N ALA A 896 -32.35 13.74 -3.87
CA ALA A 896 -31.41 14.10 -4.93
C ALA A 896 -31.38 13.04 -6.06
N ASN A 897 -32.20 13.26 -7.08
CA ASN A 897 -32.18 12.61 -8.40
C ASN A 897 -30.73 12.34 -8.86
N ALA A 898 -30.40 11.11 -9.32
CA ALA A 898 -29.04 10.76 -9.75
C ALA A 898 -28.48 11.68 -10.84
N SER A 899 -29.35 12.46 -11.49
CA SER A 899 -29.02 13.56 -12.40
C SER A 899 -28.22 14.72 -11.78
N SER A 900 -28.04 14.77 -10.45
CA SER A 900 -27.19 15.78 -9.79
C SER A 900 -25.69 15.44 -9.85
N VAL A 901 -25.34 14.18 -10.08
CA VAL A 901 -23.94 13.71 -10.09
C VAL A 901 -23.41 13.37 -11.49
N THR A 902 -24.27 13.48 -12.52
CA THR A 902 -23.93 13.25 -13.93
C THR A 902 -24.69 14.21 -14.83
N THR A 903 -24.05 14.62 -15.91
CA THR A 903 -24.64 15.43 -16.98
C THR A 903 -24.90 14.62 -18.24
N GLY A 904 -24.88 13.29 -18.16
CA GLY A 904 -24.83 12.44 -19.34
C GLY A 904 -23.50 12.61 -20.09
N GLY A 905 -23.39 12.00 -21.25
CA GLY A 905 -22.20 12.04 -22.09
C GLY A 905 -21.73 10.63 -22.46
N MET A 906 -20.43 10.45 -22.61
CA MET A 906 -19.86 9.19 -23.08
C MET A 906 -19.77 8.16 -21.94
N SER A 907 -20.69 7.21 -21.88
CA SER A 907 -20.59 6.10 -20.93
C SER A 907 -19.51 5.11 -21.36
N VAL A 908 -19.55 4.69 -22.63
CA VAL A 908 -18.64 3.66 -23.17
C VAL A 908 -18.16 4.08 -24.55
N ARG A 909 -16.89 3.85 -24.85
CA ARG A 909 -16.31 4.02 -26.19
C ARG A 909 -15.52 2.79 -26.61
N ALA A 910 -15.78 2.28 -27.81
CA ALA A 910 -15.01 1.22 -28.44
C ALA A 910 -14.51 1.70 -29.81
N VAL A 911 -13.19 1.61 -30.02
CA VAL A 911 -12.49 2.03 -31.24
C VAL A 911 -11.34 1.07 -31.55
N GLY A 912 -10.89 1.04 -32.81
CA GLY A 912 -9.75 0.26 -33.28
C GLY A 912 -9.96 -1.25 -33.19
N ASP A 913 -11.11 -1.76 -33.66
CA ASP A 913 -11.45 -3.20 -33.66
C ASP A 913 -11.55 -3.79 -32.23
N SER A 914 -12.02 -2.98 -31.27
CA SER A 914 -12.14 -3.36 -29.85
C SER A 914 -13.47 -4.03 -29.53
N LEU A 915 -13.56 -4.65 -28.34
CA LEU A 915 -14.75 -5.38 -27.87
C LEU A 915 -15.28 -4.80 -26.56
N ILE A 916 -16.59 -4.59 -26.49
CA ILE A 916 -17.33 -4.40 -25.24
C ILE A 916 -18.19 -5.63 -25.03
N ASP A 917 -17.98 -6.34 -23.92
CA ASP A 917 -18.69 -7.58 -23.60
C ASP A 917 -19.46 -7.43 -22.28
N VAL A 918 -20.78 -7.54 -22.36
CA VAL A 918 -21.71 -7.33 -21.24
C VAL A 918 -22.58 -8.58 -21.09
N LYS A 919 -22.48 -9.25 -19.95
CA LYS A 919 -23.21 -10.50 -19.71
C LYS A 919 -23.71 -10.62 -18.28
N ASN A 920 -25.02 -10.76 -18.08
CA ASN A 920 -25.64 -10.86 -16.76
C ASN A 920 -25.27 -9.66 -15.87
N VAL A 921 -25.67 -8.46 -16.30
CA VAL A 921 -25.27 -7.19 -15.68
C VAL A 921 -26.51 -6.38 -15.33
N HIS A 922 -26.55 -5.91 -14.09
CA HIS A 922 -27.56 -4.97 -13.62
C HIS A 922 -27.03 -3.54 -13.62
N PHE A 923 -27.78 -2.64 -14.27
CA PHE A 923 -27.60 -1.19 -14.24
C PHE A 923 -28.69 -0.56 -13.36
N PRO A 924 -28.34 0.00 -12.18
CA PRO A 924 -29.32 0.58 -11.27
C PRO A 924 -30.14 1.71 -11.91
N CYS A 925 -29.48 2.59 -12.67
CA CYS A 925 -30.09 3.71 -13.41
C CYS A 925 -31.12 4.50 -12.58
N GLY A 926 -30.71 5.65 -12.02
CA GLY A 926 -31.59 6.50 -11.21
C GLY A 926 -31.68 7.97 -11.68
N TRP A 927 -31.16 8.27 -12.87
CA TRP A 927 -31.16 9.61 -13.46
C TRP A 927 -32.42 9.86 -14.31
N ALA A 928 -32.65 11.12 -14.66
CA ALA A 928 -33.79 11.55 -15.46
C ALA A 928 -33.78 10.89 -16.84
N ASN A 929 -34.97 10.64 -17.39
CA ASN A 929 -35.12 10.06 -18.71
C ASN A 929 -34.66 11.04 -19.80
N SER A 930 -33.55 10.72 -20.46
CA SER A 930 -32.94 11.53 -21.51
C SER A 930 -33.60 11.23 -22.87
N SER A 931 -34.83 11.72 -23.08
CA SER A 931 -35.65 11.43 -24.27
C SER A 931 -35.36 12.33 -25.49
N SER A 932 -34.26 13.07 -25.52
CA SER A 932 -33.86 13.89 -26.68
C SER A 932 -33.35 13.03 -27.84
N ILE A 933 -33.30 13.64 -29.04
CA ILE A 933 -32.69 13.07 -30.25
C ILE A 933 -31.19 13.35 -30.36
N ALA A 934 -30.63 14.24 -29.54
CA ALA A 934 -29.21 14.59 -29.56
C ALA A 934 -28.74 14.99 -28.16
N TYR A 935 -27.43 14.84 -27.94
CA TYR A 935 -26.77 15.31 -26.74
C TYR A 935 -26.56 16.82 -26.84
N ASP A 936 -27.07 17.53 -25.86
CA ASP A 936 -26.79 18.94 -25.60
C ASP A 936 -26.79 19.14 -24.09
N PHE A 937 -25.80 19.89 -23.61
CA PHE A 937 -25.64 20.16 -22.19
C PHE A 937 -26.74 21.12 -21.67
N ASP A 938 -27.03 22.15 -22.47
CA ASP A 938 -27.99 23.22 -22.15
C ASP A 938 -29.42 22.84 -22.51
N GLY A 939 -29.57 21.96 -23.50
CA GLY A 939 -30.85 21.55 -24.05
C GLY A 939 -31.63 22.73 -24.63
N ALA A 940 -30.93 23.64 -25.29
CA ALA A 940 -31.52 24.84 -25.85
C ALA A 940 -32.52 24.47 -26.96
N ALA A 941 -33.56 25.32 -27.14
CA ALA A 941 -34.53 25.12 -28.20
C ALA A 941 -33.80 24.95 -29.55
N PRO A 942 -34.11 23.90 -30.33
CA PRO A 942 -35.38 23.15 -30.38
C PRO A 942 -35.47 21.92 -29.47
N LEU A 943 -34.48 21.67 -28.60
CA LEU A 943 -34.46 20.49 -27.74
C LEU A 943 -35.44 20.62 -26.55
N PRO A 944 -35.90 19.49 -25.98
CA PRO A 944 -36.92 19.46 -24.90
C PRO A 944 -36.41 19.92 -23.51
N GLY A 945 -35.21 20.51 -23.41
CA GLY A 945 -34.58 20.97 -22.17
C GLY A 945 -33.38 20.13 -21.71
N ALA A 946 -32.59 20.67 -20.78
CA ALA A 946 -31.30 20.12 -20.34
C ALA A 946 -31.37 18.66 -19.88
N PHE A 947 -32.28 18.29 -18.95
CA PHE A 947 -32.36 16.90 -18.47
C PHE A 947 -32.69 15.89 -19.58
N CYS A 948 -33.56 16.27 -20.51
CA CYS A 948 -33.95 15.41 -21.62
C CYS A 948 -32.83 15.24 -22.66
N SER A 949 -31.93 16.22 -22.77
CA SER A 949 -30.83 16.29 -23.76
C SER A 949 -29.49 15.77 -23.25
N ARG A 950 -29.39 15.40 -21.97
CA ARG A 950 -28.21 14.76 -21.36
C ARG A 950 -28.17 13.25 -21.60
N LEU A 951 -28.01 12.86 -22.87
CA LEU A 951 -27.96 11.46 -23.31
C LEU A 951 -26.79 10.69 -22.67
N HIS A 952 -26.98 9.40 -22.40
CA HIS A 952 -25.92 8.48 -21.99
C HIS A 952 -25.50 7.60 -23.17
N ILE A 953 -24.30 7.80 -23.68
CA ILE A 953 -23.88 7.36 -25.01
C ILE A 953 -22.90 6.19 -24.91
N TRP A 954 -23.16 5.16 -25.72
CA TRP A 954 -22.23 4.08 -26.00
C TRP A 954 -21.81 4.19 -27.46
N ASN A 955 -20.58 4.65 -27.68
CA ASN A 955 -20.04 4.86 -29.02
C ASN A 955 -19.24 3.64 -29.47
N VAL A 956 -19.74 2.96 -30.50
CA VAL A 956 -19.11 1.79 -31.13
C VAL A 956 -18.69 2.20 -32.53
N ALA A 957 -17.42 2.52 -32.69
CA ALA A 957 -16.86 3.04 -33.93
C ALA A 957 -16.23 1.93 -34.78
N ASP A 958 -15.83 2.29 -36.01
CA ASP A 958 -15.01 1.46 -36.92
C ASP A 958 -15.53 0.01 -37.13
N THR A 959 -14.74 -1.00 -36.74
CA THR A 959 -15.13 -2.42 -36.76
C THR A 959 -15.22 -3.01 -35.35
N SER A 960 -15.16 -2.15 -34.33
CA SER A 960 -15.37 -2.53 -32.94
C SER A 960 -16.76 -3.12 -32.71
N LEU A 961 -16.87 -4.00 -31.71
CA LEU A 961 -18.07 -4.80 -31.46
C LEU A 961 -18.59 -4.61 -30.04
N LEU A 962 -19.90 -4.48 -29.90
CA LEU A 962 -20.61 -4.59 -28.64
C LEU A 962 -21.37 -5.92 -28.58
N LYS A 963 -21.23 -6.65 -27.48
CA LYS A 963 -22.07 -7.78 -27.12
C LYS A 963 -22.76 -7.48 -25.80
N ALA A 964 -24.09 -7.59 -25.76
CA ALA A 964 -24.84 -7.42 -24.51
C ALA A 964 -25.97 -8.45 -24.40
N SER A 965 -26.01 -9.17 -23.28
CA SER A 965 -27.04 -10.18 -22.98
C SER A 965 -27.34 -10.26 -21.49
N TYR A 966 -28.56 -10.67 -21.16
CA TYR A 966 -29.03 -10.86 -19.79
C TYR A 966 -28.90 -9.59 -18.92
N VAL A 967 -29.24 -8.43 -19.47
CA VAL A 967 -29.10 -7.14 -18.77
C VAL A 967 -30.37 -6.75 -18.03
N SER A 968 -30.24 -6.11 -16.88
CA SER A 968 -31.37 -5.58 -16.10
C SER A 968 -31.19 -4.09 -15.86
N VAL A 969 -32.27 -3.31 -15.96
CA VAL A 969 -32.26 -1.86 -15.72
C VAL A 969 -33.23 -1.55 -14.59
N SER A 970 -32.77 -0.80 -13.58
CA SER A 970 -33.61 -0.40 -12.44
C SER A 970 -34.36 -1.56 -11.77
N GLY A 971 -33.71 -2.72 -11.63
CA GLY A 971 -34.19 -3.88 -10.90
C GLY A 971 -35.28 -4.67 -11.64
N VAL A 972 -35.44 -4.41 -12.93
CA VAL A 972 -36.42 -5.06 -13.79
C VAL A 972 -35.85 -5.39 -15.16
N HIS A 973 -36.59 -6.17 -15.94
CA HIS A 973 -36.30 -6.31 -17.36
C HIS A 973 -36.37 -4.93 -18.04
N PRO A 974 -35.42 -4.57 -18.92
CA PRO A 974 -35.34 -3.21 -19.48
C PRO A 974 -36.62 -2.73 -20.20
N ILE A 975 -37.47 -3.66 -20.67
CA ILE A 975 -38.76 -3.32 -21.29
C ILE A 975 -39.74 -2.60 -20.36
N GLN A 976 -39.61 -2.83 -19.04
CA GLN A 976 -40.48 -2.23 -18.01
C GLN A 976 -39.81 -1.09 -17.26
N ALA A 977 -38.54 -0.80 -17.55
CA ALA A 977 -37.85 0.33 -16.97
C ALA A 977 -38.44 1.65 -17.51
N PRO A 978 -38.53 2.72 -16.70
CA PRO A 978 -39.15 4.00 -17.07
C PRO A 978 -38.25 4.88 -17.97
N TYR A 979 -37.51 4.27 -18.90
CA TYR A 979 -36.59 4.96 -19.81
C TYR A 979 -37.05 4.81 -21.25
N HIS A 980 -37.12 5.94 -21.94
CA HIS A 980 -37.68 6.01 -23.28
C HIS A 980 -36.79 6.80 -24.24
N GLY A 981 -36.86 6.41 -25.51
CA GLY A 981 -36.30 7.14 -26.64
C GLY A 981 -37.03 8.45 -26.91
N PRO A 982 -36.53 9.25 -27.86
CA PRO A 982 -37.33 10.32 -28.44
C PRO A 982 -38.66 9.77 -29.00
N SER A 983 -39.75 10.47 -28.71
CA SER A 983 -41.08 10.22 -29.27
C SER A 983 -41.39 11.24 -30.36
N GLY A 984 -41.89 10.81 -31.52
CA GLY A 984 -42.24 11.72 -32.61
C GLY A 984 -43.65 12.30 -32.48
N THR A 985 -43.80 13.56 -32.05
CA THR A 985 -45.00 14.37 -32.35
C THR A 985 -44.62 15.50 -33.26
N TRP A 986 -45.07 15.44 -34.52
CA TRP A 986 -44.79 16.46 -35.53
C TRP A 986 -46.10 17.13 -35.91
N GLY A 987 -46.18 18.46 -35.77
CA GLY A 987 -47.24 19.24 -36.36
C GLY A 987 -47.26 19.09 -37.89
N ALA A 988 -48.23 19.69 -38.56
CA ALA A 988 -48.60 19.48 -39.98
C ALA A 988 -47.54 19.76 -41.07
N LEU A 989 -46.24 19.80 -40.75
CA LEU A 989 -45.13 20.01 -41.68
C LEU A 989 -44.26 18.75 -41.81
N SER A 990 -44.39 18.16 -43.00
CA SER A 990 -43.47 17.28 -43.75
C SER A 990 -42.99 15.97 -43.11
N GLY A 991 -43.65 14.87 -43.48
CA GLY A 991 -42.95 13.60 -43.74
C GLY A 991 -42.02 13.72 -44.96
N ALA A 992 -41.30 12.65 -45.27
CA ALA A 992 -40.37 12.62 -46.41
C ALA A 992 -41.05 13.09 -47.71
N PRO A 993 -40.34 13.78 -48.63
CA PRO A 993 -40.88 14.15 -49.93
C PRO A 993 -41.57 12.95 -50.58
N VAL A 994 -42.74 13.16 -51.21
CA VAL A 994 -43.57 12.06 -51.78
C VAL A 994 -42.86 11.21 -52.83
N SER A 995 -41.71 11.66 -53.33
CA SER A 995 -40.80 10.98 -54.26
C SER A 995 -39.78 10.06 -53.59
N THR A 996 -39.75 9.99 -52.25
CA THR A 996 -38.83 9.20 -51.44
C THR A 996 -39.26 7.72 -51.48
N PRO A 997 -38.50 6.82 -52.12
CA PRO A 997 -38.86 5.40 -52.24
C PRO A 997 -39.15 4.77 -50.88
N ASP A 998 -40.19 3.93 -50.79
CA ASP A 998 -40.52 3.10 -49.60
C ASP A 998 -40.81 3.86 -48.28
N THR A 999 -41.17 5.14 -48.34
CA THR A 999 -41.52 5.95 -47.14
C THR A 999 -42.95 6.49 -47.12
N SER A 1000 -43.83 6.02 -48.03
CA SER A 1000 -45.18 6.56 -48.22
C SER A 1000 -45.91 6.77 -46.89
N SER A 1001 -45.98 8.03 -46.43
CA SER A 1001 -46.59 8.52 -45.18
C SER A 1001 -45.96 8.10 -43.83
N LEU A 1002 -44.82 7.41 -43.81
CA LEU A 1002 -44.14 7.02 -42.57
C LEU A 1002 -43.36 8.18 -41.95
N SER A 1003 -43.53 8.38 -40.63
CA SER A 1003 -42.71 9.34 -39.89
C SER A 1003 -41.26 8.86 -39.85
N ILE A 1004 -40.33 9.73 -40.22
CA ILE A 1004 -38.91 9.43 -40.46
C ILE A 1004 -38.16 8.96 -39.18
N LEU A 1005 -38.75 9.16 -38.01
CA LEU A 1005 -38.20 8.74 -36.71
C LEU A 1005 -38.94 7.56 -36.06
N ASP A 1006 -39.90 6.92 -36.76
CA ASP A 1006 -40.94 6.16 -36.05
C ASP A 1006 -41.35 4.85 -36.70
N TYR A 1007 -40.45 3.86 -36.68
CA TYR A 1007 -40.91 2.45 -36.72
C TYR A 1007 -41.47 2.01 -35.34
N TYR A 1008 -41.11 2.70 -34.26
CA TYR A 1008 -41.29 2.23 -32.87
C TYR A 1008 -41.81 3.31 -31.85
N GLY A 1009 -42.49 4.36 -32.30
CA GLY A 1009 -43.14 5.36 -31.43
C GLY A 1009 -44.55 5.74 -31.92
N ILE A 1010 -45.06 6.87 -31.42
CA ILE A 1010 -46.49 7.21 -31.46
C ILE A 1010 -46.77 8.45 -32.31
N ASN A 1011 -47.56 8.29 -33.39
CA ASN A 1011 -48.11 9.40 -34.16
C ASN A 1011 -49.50 9.80 -33.59
N GLN A 1012 -49.66 11.05 -33.11
CA GLN A 1012 -50.93 11.54 -32.55
C GLN A 1012 -51.88 12.22 -33.55
N GLN A 1013 -51.54 12.31 -34.84
CA GLN A 1013 -52.21 13.27 -35.74
C GLN A 1013 -52.61 12.74 -37.13
N LEU A 1014 -53.10 11.49 -37.23
CA LEU A 1014 -53.79 11.00 -38.43
C LEU A 1014 -55.26 10.64 -38.12
N PRO A 1015 -56.25 11.20 -38.87
CA PRO A 1015 -57.64 10.75 -38.79
C PRO A 1015 -57.81 9.43 -39.55
N GLY A 1016 -58.27 8.40 -38.84
CA GLY A 1016 -58.55 7.07 -39.41
C GLY A 1016 -57.44 6.07 -39.11
N ASP A 1017 -57.83 4.81 -38.84
CA ASP A 1017 -57.06 3.67 -38.32
C ASP A 1017 -55.85 3.19 -39.17
N VAL A 1018 -55.01 4.09 -39.66
CA VAL A 1018 -53.71 3.76 -40.28
C VAL A 1018 -52.59 4.14 -39.31
N ASN A 1019 -52.62 3.51 -38.13
CA ASN A 1019 -51.54 3.56 -37.16
C ASN A 1019 -50.36 2.75 -37.70
N LEU A 1020 -49.44 3.42 -38.40
CA LEU A 1020 -48.18 2.82 -38.84
C LEU A 1020 -47.18 2.61 -37.69
N GLY A 1021 -47.52 3.04 -36.46
CA GLY A 1021 -46.78 2.79 -35.22
C GLY A 1021 -47.65 2.08 -34.17
N LYS A 1022 -47.03 1.30 -33.28
CA LYS A 1022 -47.72 0.62 -32.16
C LYS A 1022 -48.25 1.68 -31.16
N SER A 1023 -49.40 1.43 -30.55
CA SER A 1023 -50.03 2.32 -29.55
C SER A 1023 -49.27 2.42 -28.20
N SER A 1024 -48.03 1.94 -28.14
CA SER A 1024 -47.17 1.86 -26.95
C SER A 1024 -45.75 2.31 -27.33
N VAL A 1025 -45.06 3.02 -26.45
CA VAL A 1025 -43.66 3.43 -26.66
C VAL A 1025 -42.76 2.19 -26.82
N GLN A 1026 -42.08 2.02 -27.96
CA GLN A 1026 -41.19 0.88 -28.22
C GLN A 1026 -39.71 1.26 -28.33
N ASN A 1027 -39.40 2.55 -28.52
CA ASN A 1027 -38.07 3.12 -28.31
C ASN A 1027 -37.82 3.25 -26.81
N ILE A 1028 -37.09 2.32 -26.21
CA ILE A 1028 -36.92 2.23 -24.75
C ILE A 1028 -35.48 1.93 -24.37
N GLY A 1029 -35.07 2.44 -23.21
CA GLY A 1029 -33.74 2.20 -22.66
C GLY A 1029 -33.02 3.49 -22.25
N PRO A 1030 -32.21 3.43 -21.17
CA PRO A 1030 -31.50 4.58 -20.63
C PRO A 1030 -30.31 5.02 -21.50
N PHE A 1031 -29.79 4.15 -22.37
CA PHE A 1031 -28.60 4.42 -23.17
C PHE A 1031 -28.92 4.66 -24.66
N ARG A 1032 -27.94 5.20 -25.40
CA ARG A 1032 -27.97 5.42 -26.85
C ARG A 1032 -26.74 4.82 -27.51
N LEU A 1033 -26.94 4.06 -28.59
CA LEU A 1033 -25.84 3.59 -29.44
C LEU A 1033 -25.47 4.68 -30.44
N TYR A 1034 -24.18 4.98 -30.52
CA TYR A 1034 -23.61 5.86 -31.53
C TYR A 1034 -22.64 5.05 -32.38
N PHE A 1035 -22.69 5.26 -33.70
CA PHE A 1035 -21.80 4.66 -34.68
C PHE A 1035 -21.04 5.73 -35.44
N SER A 1036 -19.91 5.36 -36.03
CA SER A 1036 -19.14 6.26 -36.90
C SER A 1036 -19.99 6.75 -38.08
N VAL A 1037 -20.01 8.06 -38.30
CA VAL A 1037 -20.61 8.71 -39.47
C VAL A 1037 -19.53 9.08 -40.47
N ASP A 1038 -19.92 9.23 -41.75
CA ASP A 1038 -19.08 9.87 -42.74
C ASP A 1038 -18.77 11.31 -42.29
N SER A 1039 -17.49 11.68 -42.40
CA SER A 1039 -17.01 13.04 -42.14
C SER A 1039 -17.79 14.11 -42.91
N THR A 1040 -18.38 13.77 -44.06
CA THR A 1040 -19.17 14.71 -44.87
C THR A 1040 -20.42 15.21 -44.14
N ALA A 1041 -20.96 14.44 -43.19
CA ALA A 1041 -22.13 14.83 -42.40
C ALA A 1041 -21.90 16.11 -41.57
N ASN A 1042 -20.65 16.45 -41.24
CA ASN A 1042 -20.30 17.67 -40.52
C ASN A 1042 -20.46 18.95 -41.35
N PHE A 1043 -20.61 18.84 -42.66
CA PHE A 1043 -20.80 19.97 -43.58
C PHE A 1043 -22.27 20.20 -43.94
N LEU A 1044 -23.20 19.48 -43.32
CA LEU A 1044 -24.63 19.61 -43.58
C LEU A 1044 -25.28 20.60 -42.60
N SER A 1045 -26.22 21.40 -43.09
CA SER A 1045 -27.14 22.21 -42.27
C SER A 1045 -28.58 22.08 -42.74
N ALA A 1046 -29.54 22.48 -41.90
CA ALA A 1046 -30.96 22.34 -42.19
C ALA A 1046 -31.45 23.46 -43.14
N VAL A 1047 -32.24 23.10 -44.16
CA VAL A 1047 -32.81 24.06 -45.13
C VAL A 1047 -34.01 24.79 -44.52
N GLY A 1048 -34.08 26.13 -44.69
CA GLY A 1048 -35.28 26.92 -44.40
C GLY A 1048 -35.50 27.35 -42.95
N VAL A 1049 -34.50 27.19 -42.07
CA VAL A 1049 -34.53 27.69 -40.68
C VAL A 1049 -33.86 29.05 -40.57
N SER A 1050 -34.46 29.98 -39.80
CA SER A 1050 -33.99 31.36 -39.65
C SER A 1050 -32.61 31.51 -38.99
N ASN A 1051 -32.04 30.42 -38.47
CA ASN A 1051 -30.68 30.32 -37.96
C ASN A 1051 -30.07 28.97 -38.39
N ASN A 1052 -29.49 28.91 -39.61
CA ASN A 1052 -28.90 27.68 -40.18
C ASN A 1052 -27.88 26.98 -39.25
N ASN A 1053 -27.27 27.72 -38.31
CA ASN A 1053 -26.30 27.18 -37.35
C ASN A 1053 -26.94 26.34 -36.22
N ALA A 1054 -28.25 26.43 -35.98
CA ALA A 1054 -28.92 25.79 -34.84
C ALA A 1054 -28.90 24.24 -34.87
N PHE A 1055 -28.65 23.63 -36.04
CA PHE A 1055 -28.67 22.17 -36.23
C PHE A 1055 -27.30 21.56 -36.60
N LYS A 1056 -26.26 22.38 -36.78
CA LYS A 1056 -24.95 21.97 -37.34
C LYS A 1056 -24.23 20.89 -36.52
N GLY A 1057 -24.44 20.84 -35.20
CA GLY A 1057 -23.92 19.78 -34.32
C GLY A 1057 -24.90 18.65 -34.01
N ILE A 1058 -26.19 18.81 -34.37
CA ILE A 1058 -27.25 17.83 -34.12
C ILE A 1058 -27.29 16.79 -35.24
N ILE A 1059 -27.16 17.24 -36.49
CA ILE A 1059 -27.23 16.38 -37.69
C ILE A 1059 -26.29 15.16 -37.62
N PRO A 1060 -24.97 15.30 -37.37
CA PRO A 1060 -24.08 14.14 -37.27
C PRO A 1060 -24.44 13.22 -36.10
N GLN A 1061 -25.00 13.75 -35.00
CA GLN A 1061 -25.46 12.91 -33.87
C GLN A 1061 -26.72 12.12 -34.20
N VAL A 1062 -27.63 12.68 -34.99
CA VAL A 1062 -28.83 11.99 -35.48
C VAL A 1062 -28.43 10.82 -36.37
N PHE A 1063 -27.52 11.05 -37.33
CA PHE A 1063 -27.00 9.98 -38.18
C PHE A 1063 -26.19 8.94 -37.40
N ALA A 1064 -25.40 9.34 -36.41
CA ALA A 1064 -24.65 8.41 -35.57
C ALA A 1064 -25.55 7.43 -34.81
N GLN A 1065 -26.79 7.83 -34.51
CA GLN A 1065 -27.80 6.96 -33.90
C GLN A 1065 -28.54 6.07 -34.92
N GLY A 1066 -28.25 6.21 -36.21
CA GLY A 1066 -28.92 5.51 -37.30
C GLY A 1066 -30.26 6.12 -37.73
N TYR A 1067 -30.62 7.28 -37.19
CA TYR A 1067 -31.85 7.98 -37.55
C TYR A 1067 -31.67 8.81 -38.83
N ASN A 1068 -32.73 8.86 -39.63
CA ASN A 1068 -32.83 9.78 -40.75
C ASN A 1068 -33.20 11.19 -40.25
N PHE A 1069 -32.73 12.23 -40.92
CA PHE A 1069 -33.11 13.60 -40.59
C PHE A 1069 -34.48 13.95 -41.21
N SER A 1070 -35.37 14.66 -40.51
CA SER A 1070 -36.77 14.84 -40.91
C SER A 1070 -37.01 15.95 -41.96
N GLY A 1071 -35.97 16.55 -42.53
CA GLY A 1071 -36.05 17.63 -43.51
C GLY A 1071 -34.87 17.64 -44.47
N ASP A 1072 -34.98 18.43 -45.53
CA ASP A 1072 -33.88 18.60 -46.49
C ASP A 1072 -32.69 19.28 -45.79
N LEU A 1073 -31.50 18.77 -46.07
CA LEU A 1073 -30.23 19.33 -45.63
C LEU A 1073 -29.53 19.97 -46.83
N ILE A 1074 -28.68 20.96 -46.56
CA ILE A 1074 -27.83 21.61 -47.55
C ILE A 1074 -26.37 21.49 -47.13
N ALA A 1075 -25.50 21.16 -48.08
CA ALA A 1075 -24.07 21.21 -47.91
C ALA A 1075 -23.64 22.67 -47.82
N GLU A 1076 -22.98 23.03 -46.73
CA GLU A 1076 -22.47 24.37 -46.51
C GLU A 1076 -21.24 24.62 -47.38
N ASP A 1077 -21.39 25.56 -48.32
CA ASP A 1077 -20.28 26.13 -49.07
C ASP A 1077 -20.02 27.54 -48.52
N ASN A 1078 -18.77 27.83 -48.14
CA ASN A 1078 -18.33 29.19 -47.76
C ASN A 1078 -17.29 29.72 -48.76
N SER A 1079 -16.81 30.95 -48.59
CA SER A 1079 -15.84 31.57 -49.51
C SER A 1079 -14.51 30.84 -49.62
N ASP A 1080 -14.16 30.02 -48.62
CA ASP A 1080 -12.86 29.39 -48.45
C ASP A 1080 -12.90 27.87 -48.69
N TYR A 1081 -14.09 27.25 -48.67
CA TYR A 1081 -14.30 25.82 -48.82
C TYR A 1081 -15.70 25.51 -49.38
N GLY A 1082 -15.76 24.84 -50.54
CA GLY A 1082 -17.00 24.28 -51.10
C GLY A 1082 -17.11 22.80 -50.76
N ALA A 1083 -17.90 22.44 -49.74
CA ALA A 1083 -18.14 21.06 -49.36
C ALA A 1083 -18.75 20.26 -50.52
N SER A 1084 -19.68 20.86 -51.28
CA SER A 1084 -20.32 20.22 -52.43
C SER A 1084 -19.37 19.98 -53.62
N ALA A 1085 -18.30 20.76 -53.71
CA ALA A 1085 -17.26 20.62 -54.74
C ALA A 1085 -16.21 19.55 -54.38
N ASN A 1086 -16.00 19.30 -53.09
CA ASN A 1086 -15.01 18.34 -52.60
C ASN A 1086 -15.61 16.94 -52.35
N TYR A 1087 -16.91 16.87 -52.04
CA TYR A 1087 -17.60 15.62 -51.74
C TYR A 1087 -18.80 15.42 -52.66
N THR A 1088 -18.63 14.59 -53.69
CA THR A 1088 -19.71 14.24 -54.63
C THR A 1088 -20.86 13.48 -53.96
N SER A 1089 -20.62 12.84 -52.81
CA SER A 1089 -21.65 12.22 -51.97
C SER A 1089 -22.67 13.23 -51.41
N LEU A 1090 -22.32 14.52 -51.39
CA LEU A 1090 -23.20 15.62 -50.96
C LEU A 1090 -24.06 16.20 -52.09
N LEU A 1091 -23.93 15.72 -53.32
CA LEU A 1091 -24.76 16.17 -54.43
C LEU A 1091 -26.03 15.32 -54.53
N LYS A 1092 -27.19 15.97 -54.44
CA LYS A 1092 -28.50 15.33 -54.61
C LYS A 1092 -29.15 15.79 -55.90
N ARG A 1093 -29.95 14.92 -56.52
CA ARG A 1093 -30.67 15.26 -57.74
C ARG A 1093 -31.98 15.95 -57.37
N GLY A 1094 -32.06 17.25 -57.63
CA GLY A 1094 -33.25 18.05 -57.36
C GLY A 1094 -34.41 17.73 -58.30
N ASN A 1095 -35.60 18.29 -57.98
CA ASN A 1095 -36.84 18.08 -58.74
C ASN A 1095 -36.77 18.52 -60.22
N ASN A 1096 -35.82 19.39 -60.56
CA ASN A 1096 -35.57 19.86 -61.93
C ASN A 1096 -34.56 18.99 -62.69
N ASN A 1097 -34.18 17.81 -62.17
CA ASN A 1097 -33.13 16.95 -62.72
C ASN A 1097 -31.71 17.56 -62.68
N ILE A 1098 -31.51 18.63 -61.92
CA ILE A 1098 -30.21 19.29 -61.73
C ILE A 1098 -29.58 18.74 -60.44
N TYR A 1099 -28.27 18.53 -60.44
CA TYR A 1099 -27.55 18.21 -59.21
C TYR A 1099 -27.41 19.47 -58.37
N GLU A 1100 -27.91 19.40 -57.15
CA GLU A 1100 -27.95 20.49 -56.19
C GLU A 1100 -27.24 20.03 -54.90
N PRO A 1101 -26.56 20.94 -54.18
CA PRO A 1101 -25.92 20.65 -52.90
C PRO A 1101 -26.93 20.51 -51.75
N SER A 1102 -28.23 20.35 -52.05
CA SER A 1102 -29.32 20.28 -51.08
C SER A 1102 -30.28 19.14 -51.40
N GLY A 1103 -30.75 18.43 -50.36
CA GLY A 1103 -31.77 17.40 -50.48
C GLY A 1103 -31.87 16.52 -49.24
N PHE A 1104 -32.58 15.40 -49.37
CA PHE A 1104 -32.71 14.39 -48.32
C PHE A 1104 -31.49 13.46 -48.27
N TYR A 1105 -31.00 13.16 -47.06
CA TYR A 1105 -29.87 12.28 -46.82
C TYR A 1105 -30.28 11.13 -45.89
N TYR A 1106 -29.99 9.90 -46.31
CA TYR A 1106 -30.32 8.72 -45.53
C TYR A 1106 -29.21 8.37 -44.54
N ALA A 1107 -29.58 7.82 -43.39
CA ALA A 1107 -28.65 7.31 -42.40
C ALA A 1107 -27.76 6.21 -42.98
N SER A 1108 -28.28 5.34 -43.84
CA SER A 1108 -27.47 4.32 -44.53
C SER A 1108 -26.40 4.93 -45.45
N GLU A 1109 -26.59 6.15 -45.95
CA GLU A 1109 -25.60 6.83 -46.79
C GLU A 1109 -24.58 7.62 -45.96
N MET A 1110 -24.97 8.07 -44.76
CA MET A 1110 -24.17 8.94 -43.90
C MET A 1110 -23.45 8.18 -42.77
N LEU A 1111 -23.75 6.89 -42.56
CA LEU A 1111 -23.02 6.02 -41.65
C LEU A 1111 -21.81 5.39 -42.35
N LEU A 1112 -20.70 5.25 -41.61
CA LEU A 1112 -19.53 4.54 -42.10
C LEU A 1112 -19.81 3.03 -42.09
N ASN A 1113 -19.65 2.36 -43.23
CA ASN A 1113 -19.88 0.92 -43.42
C ASN A 1113 -21.28 0.45 -42.94
N PRO A 1114 -22.38 1.02 -43.43
CA PRO A 1114 -23.74 0.90 -42.86
C PRO A 1114 -24.27 -0.54 -42.70
N ASP A 1115 -23.71 -1.51 -43.43
CA ASP A 1115 -24.13 -2.92 -43.44
C ASP A 1115 -23.33 -3.84 -42.49
N THR A 1116 -22.32 -3.33 -41.77
CA THR A 1116 -21.56 -4.16 -40.81
C THR A 1116 -22.29 -4.22 -39.46
N THR A 1117 -22.44 -5.41 -38.89
CA THR A 1117 -22.94 -5.57 -37.52
C THR A 1117 -21.89 -5.10 -36.53
N LEU A 1118 -22.20 -4.08 -35.74
CA LEU A 1118 -21.34 -3.57 -34.65
C LEU A 1118 -21.93 -3.81 -33.25
N ALA A 1119 -23.19 -4.26 -33.15
CA ALA A 1119 -23.76 -4.68 -31.88
C ALA A 1119 -24.55 -5.98 -32.04
N ILE A 1120 -24.31 -6.93 -31.14
CA ILE A 1120 -25.05 -8.19 -31.02
C ILE A 1120 -25.72 -8.21 -29.65
N LEU A 1121 -27.05 -8.18 -29.66
CA LEU A 1121 -27.86 -7.95 -28.47
C LEU A 1121 -28.91 -9.04 -28.31
N ASP A 1122 -29.17 -9.49 -27.09
CA ASP A 1122 -30.39 -10.25 -26.82
C ASP A 1122 -31.61 -9.31 -26.67
N ASP A 1123 -32.81 -9.84 -26.40
CA ASP A 1123 -34.02 -9.02 -26.17
C ASP A 1123 -33.81 -8.00 -25.05
N SER A 1124 -33.11 -8.36 -23.97
CA SER A 1124 -32.83 -7.44 -22.87
C SER A 1124 -31.87 -6.31 -23.27
N GLY A 1125 -30.78 -6.65 -23.99
CA GLY A 1125 -29.80 -5.72 -24.52
C GLY A 1125 -30.41 -4.77 -25.55
N ALA A 1126 -31.31 -5.26 -26.40
CA ALA A 1126 -32.03 -4.43 -27.36
C ALA A 1126 -32.97 -3.42 -26.69
N ASN A 1127 -33.52 -3.74 -25.51
CA ASN A 1127 -34.37 -2.85 -24.72
C ASN A 1127 -33.56 -1.95 -23.76
N MET A 1128 -32.25 -2.16 -23.63
CA MET A 1128 -31.33 -1.29 -22.88
C MET A 1128 -30.95 -0.03 -23.69
N PHE A 1129 -30.98 -0.10 -25.02
CA PHE A 1129 -30.65 0.99 -25.93
C PHE A 1129 -31.88 1.44 -26.74
N ALA A 1130 -32.30 2.70 -26.58
CA ALA A 1130 -33.54 3.14 -27.21
C ALA A 1130 -33.55 3.14 -28.75
N ASN A 1131 -32.38 3.13 -29.38
CA ASN A 1131 -32.25 3.08 -30.83
C ASN A 1131 -31.77 1.71 -31.36
N ALA A 1132 -31.60 0.68 -30.53
CA ALA A 1132 -31.10 -0.62 -31.00
C ALA A 1132 -32.05 -1.29 -32.01
N LYS A 1133 -33.36 -1.34 -31.69
CA LYS A 1133 -34.37 -1.93 -32.59
C LYS A 1133 -34.45 -1.18 -33.92
N HIS A 1134 -34.32 0.14 -33.88
CA HIS A 1134 -34.27 0.98 -35.09
C HIS A 1134 -33.10 0.60 -36.00
N ASN A 1135 -31.95 0.27 -35.43
CA ASN A 1135 -30.75 -0.13 -36.17
C ASN A 1135 -30.69 -1.62 -36.54
N SER A 1136 -31.76 -2.39 -36.29
CA SER A 1136 -31.84 -3.82 -36.60
C SER A 1136 -32.64 -4.15 -37.87
N VAL A 1137 -33.46 -3.21 -38.33
CA VAL A 1137 -34.39 -3.41 -39.45
C VAL A 1137 -33.84 -2.82 -40.74
N ASP A 1138 -33.93 -3.59 -41.83
CA ASP A 1138 -33.51 -3.15 -43.17
C ASP A 1138 -34.69 -2.48 -43.90
N LYS A 1139 -35.17 -1.35 -43.37
CA LYS A 1139 -36.31 -0.59 -43.93
C LYS A 1139 -35.94 0.89 -44.04
N SER A 1140 -36.54 1.60 -45.00
CA SER A 1140 -36.42 3.06 -45.18
C SER A 1140 -34.99 3.60 -45.21
N LEU A 1141 -34.05 2.79 -45.75
CA LEU A 1141 -32.63 3.13 -45.88
C LEU A 1141 -32.00 3.59 -44.55
N LEU A 1142 -32.38 2.90 -43.47
CA LEU A 1142 -31.79 3.07 -42.14
C LEU A 1142 -30.43 2.37 -42.03
N GLY A 1143 -29.64 2.75 -41.03
CA GLY A 1143 -28.39 2.06 -40.71
C GLY A 1143 -28.65 0.70 -40.07
N LYS A 1144 -28.27 -0.40 -40.74
CA LYS A 1144 -28.41 -1.76 -40.20
C LYS A 1144 -27.12 -2.18 -39.47
N ARG A 1145 -26.99 -1.75 -38.21
CA ARG A 1145 -25.77 -1.94 -37.39
C ARG A 1145 -25.93 -2.91 -36.23
N VAL A 1146 -27.16 -3.29 -35.91
CA VAL A 1146 -27.50 -4.09 -34.73
C VAL A 1146 -28.11 -5.42 -35.16
N GLU A 1147 -27.64 -6.50 -34.57
CA GLU A 1147 -28.26 -7.81 -34.65
C GLU A 1147 -28.89 -8.16 -33.31
N ILE A 1148 -30.17 -8.57 -33.35
CA ILE A 1148 -30.92 -8.97 -32.16
C ILE A 1148 -31.17 -10.48 -32.22
N PHE A 1149 -30.99 -11.17 -31.10
CA PHE A 1149 -31.33 -12.59 -30.94
C PHE A 1149 -32.22 -12.82 -29.71
N PHE A 1150 -32.87 -13.98 -29.66
CA PHE A 1150 -33.63 -14.40 -28.48
C PHE A 1150 -32.81 -15.39 -27.65
N PRO A 1151 -32.68 -15.16 -26.34
CA PRO A 1151 -31.88 -16.00 -25.46
C PRO A 1151 -32.63 -17.25 -24.97
N MET A 1152 -33.51 -17.86 -25.80
CA MET A 1152 -34.42 -18.94 -25.36
C MET A 1152 -34.39 -20.18 -26.26
N ASP A 1153 -34.52 -21.36 -25.66
CA ASP A 1153 -34.44 -22.66 -26.34
C ASP A 1153 -35.75 -23.13 -27.01
N THR A 1154 -36.90 -22.56 -26.61
CA THR A 1154 -38.22 -22.87 -27.19
C THR A 1154 -39.07 -21.62 -27.32
N PHE A 1155 -39.53 -21.30 -28.53
CA PHE A 1155 -40.34 -20.11 -28.81
C PHE A 1155 -41.80 -20.46 -29.13
N GLY A 1156 -42.75 -19.70 -28.54
CA GLY A 1156 -44.15 -19.69 -28.94
C GLY A 1156 -44.47 -18.37 -29.63
N GLY A 1157 -45.02 -18.39 -30.85
CA GLY A 1157 -45.28 -17.20 -31.67
C GLY A 1157 -46.01 -16.06 -30.94
N ASP A 1158 -45.74 -14.82 -31.37
CA ASP A 1158 -46.19 -13.56 -30.76
C ASP A 1158 -47.69 -13.31 -31.01
N THR A 1159 -48.59 -14.06 -30.34
CA THR A 1159 -50.05 -13.86 -30.42
C THR A 1159 -50.68 -13.54 -29.06
N ASN A 1160 -51.45 -12.46 -29.01
CA ASN A 1160 -52.08 -11.92 -27.80
C ASN A 1160 -53.41 -12.61 -27.42
N GLN A 1161 -53.56 -13.91 -27.72
CA GLN A 1161 -54.78 -14.66 -27.38
C GLN A 1161 -54.50 -15.77 -26.36
N THR A 1162 -55.07 -15.59 -25.17
CA THR A 1162 -55.17 -16.63 -24.15
C THR A 1162 -56.00 -17.80 -24.70
N GLY A 1163 -55.38 -18.98 -24.82
CA GLY A 1163 -56.09 -20.25 -25.03
C GLY A 1163 -55.93 -20.95 -26.39
N LEU A 1164 -55.03 -20.50 -27.28
CA LEU A 1164 -54.71 -21.23 -28.50
C LEU A 1164 -53.26 -21.75 -28.47
N ALA A 1165 -53.08 -23.05 -28.67
CA ALA A 1165 -51.79 -23.67 -28.86
C ALA A 1165 -51.08 -23.01 -30.06
N GLY A 1166 -49.82 -22.60 -29.85
CA GLY A 1166 -49.07 -21.68 -30.71
C GLY A 1166 -49.06 -22.04 -32.19
N GLY A 1167 -49.37 -21.05 -33.03
CA GLY A 1167 -49.09 -21.11 -34.45
C GLY A 1167 -47.60 -20.85 -34.70
N THR A 1168 -47.00 -21.67 -35.56
CA THR A 1168 -45.65 -21.51 -36.13
C THR A 1168 -45.61 -20.34 -37.12
N GLY A 1169 -45.77 -19.11 -36.65
CA GLY A 1169 -45.69 -17.90 -37.49
C GLY A 1169 -45.05 -16.73 -36.76
N LEU A 1170 -44.31 -15.90 -37.52
CA LEU A 1170 -43.50 -14.71 -37.16
C LEU A 1170 -42.84 -14.81 -35.77
N LEU A 1171 -41.56 -15.19 -35.72
CA LEU A 1171 -40.83 -15.39 -34.46
C LEU A 1171 -40.89 -14.14 -33.57
N SER A 1172 -40.77 -12.93 -34.11
CA SER A 1172 -41.12 -11.71 -33.37
C SER A 1172 -41.11 -10.51 -34.31
N ILE A 1173 -41.96 -9.51 -34.03
CA ILE A 1173 -41.84 -8.21 -34.71
C ILE A 1173 -40.51 -7.51 -34.41
N ASN A 1174 -39.87 -7.81 -33.27
CA ASN A 1174 -38.57 -7.24 -32.86
C ASN A 1174 -37.38 -7.85 -33.62
N ASN A 1175 -37.53 -9.04 -34.20
CA ASN A 1175 -36.51 -9.74 -35.00
C ASN A 1175 -36.91 -9.81 -36.47
N PHE A 1176 -37.86 -8.97 -36.89
CA PHE A 1176 -38.35 -8.96 -38.26
C PHE A 1176 -37.32 -8.33 -39.19
N ASP A 1177 -36.64 -9.16 -39.97
CA ASP A 1177 -35.64 -8.80 -40.96
C ASP A 1177 -36.01 -9.43 -42.30
N LEU A 1178 -36.21 -8.61 -43.34
CA LEU A 1178 -36.60 -9.08 -44.68
C LEU A 1178 -35.55 -10.02 -45.32
N LYS A 1179 -34.33 -10.06 -44.79
CA LYS A 1179 -33.24 -10.93 -45.25
C LYS A 1179 -33.06 -12.22 -44.41
N LYS A 1180 -33.80 -12.40 -43.32
CA LYS A 1180 -33.79 -13.61 -42.48
C LYS A 1180 -35.05 -14.45 -42.72
N ASP A 1181 -34.95 -15.76 -42.48
CA ASP A 1181 -36.15 -16.58 -42.27
C ASP A 1181 -36.77 -16.14 -40.92
N ASN A 1182 -37.87 -15.37 -41.01
CA ASN A 1182 -38.55 -14.71 -39.88
C ASN A 1182 -39.50 -15.60 -39.10
#